data_AF-A0A973RAB7-F1
#
_entry.id   AF-A0A973RAB7-F1
#
_cell.length_a   1.000
_cell.length_b   1.000
_cell.length_c   1.000
_cell.angle_alpha   90.00
_cell.angle_beta   90.00
_cell.angle_gamma   90.00
#
_symmetry.space_group_name_H-M   'P 1'
#
loop_
_entity.id
_entity.type
_entity.pdbx_description
1 polymer ?
#
loop_
_entity_poly.entity_id
_entity_poly.type
_entity_poly.pdbx_seq_one_letter_code
_entity_poly.pdbx_strand_id
1 'polypeptide(L)'
;GNRKVATVDAGFGLGEALVSGLVNPDVFKVRDGEVVARTIAAKQRAVEALPGGGTREMAIDAEQQEQPALTDAQAVHLVDLGRRLEAHFGRPQDIEWCLADDGFHIVQSRPITTLFPIPETGDEANHVYVSVGHQQMMTDPMKPLGLSMWQLTAMVPMHEAGGRLFVDVTRRLASPASRAAMLDVMGRGDPLIRDALETVLDREDFIPSFPDEAPAGPPARAVSAPIETDPAVVTELIERSREAVATLRRDIRTKTGPALFDFLLDAFEEHKRALGDPVNIQAIMAGMEATWWLNDHLEEWLGEKSAADTLTLSAPGNVTSEMGLELLDVADVIRPHPEVIRFLQGVENEDFLDELAKLPGGAEARDAIEGYLERYGMRCVGEIDITRPRWSERPSSLVPVILDNVRNFEPGAAQRRFEQGRQAALQKEQDVLERLRALPDGEEKAGEAKRMIDRVRTFIGYREYPKYGIVSRYFVYKQALLEEAERLVRDGLLRDREDVFHLTFQEFHDAVRRHQVDDRLIERRKDTFRLSETLTPPRVLTSDGEAVTGAYRRDDVPDGALVGLPVSAGTIEGRARVILDMADADLEAGDILVTPFTDPSWSPLFVGISGLVTEVGGLMTHGAVIAREYGLPAVVGVEQATRLIRDGQRIRVHGTDGYIELLP
;
A
#
# COMPACT_ATOMS: atom_id res chain seq x y z
N GLY A 1 -2.05 -1.62 19.35
CA GLY A 1 -2.19 -2.35 20.62
C GLY A 1 -3.65 -2.65 20.87
N ASN A 2 -3.97 -3.76 21.55
CA ASN A 2 -5.34 -4.16 21.84
C ASN A 2 -5.93 -3.30 22.99
N ARG A 3 -7.04 -2.59 22.74
CA ARG A 3 -7.64 -1.66 23.72
C ARG A 3 -8.37 -2.35 24.87
N LYS A 4 -8.72 -3.64 24.74
CA LYS A 4 -9.30 -4.45 25.84
C LYS A 4 -8.25 -5.03 26.80
N VAL A 5 -6.96 -4.93 26.45
CA VAL A 5 -5.85 -5.36 27.32
C VAL A 5 -5.17 -4.13 27.92
N ALA A 6 -5.06 -4.10 29.24
CA ALA A 6 -4.22 -3.14 29.95
C ALA A 6 -2.87 -3.78 30.30
N THR A 7 -1.79 -3.02 30.23
CA THR A 7 -0.46 -3.45 30.67
C THR A 7 -0.03 -2.61 31.87
N VAL A 8 0.44 -3.26 32.92
CA VAL A 8 0.94 -2.65 34.14
C VAL A 8 2.40 -3.03 34.31
N ASP A 9 3.26 -2.02 34.28
CA ASP A 9 4.67 -2.15 34.61
C ASP A 9 4.88 -1.72 36.06
N ALA A 10 5.45 -2.60 36.89
CA ALA A 10 5.61 -2.40 38.32
C ALA A 10 7.03 -2.72 38.81
N GLY A 11 7.54 -1.90 39.72
CA GLY A 11 8.83 -2.11 40.37
C GLY A 11 8.77 -1.66 41.84
N PHE A 12 9.78 -2.04 42.62
CA PHE A 12 9.89 -1.62 44.02
C PHE A 12 10.56 -0.23 44.12
N GLY A 13 10.09 0.57 45.08
CA GLY A 13 10.61 1.92 45.33
C GLY A 13 10.00 2.99 44.42
N LEU A 14 10.71 4.11 44.27
CA LEU A 14 10.29 5.25 43.45
C LEU A 14 10.40 4.94 41.95
N GLY A 15 9.45 5.47 41.17
CA GLY A 15 9.36 5.27 39.72
C GLY A 15 10.57 5.78 38.92
N GLU A 16 11.42 6.63 39.50
CA GLU A 16 12.68 7.10 38.91
C GLU A 16 13.57 5.94 38.42
N ALA A 17 13.60 4.82 39.17
CA ALA A 17 14.36 3.63 38.81
C ALA A 17 13.89 2.97 37.50
N LEU A 18 12.59 3.09 37.21
CA LEU A 18 11.96 2.52 36.02
C LEU A 18 12.18 3.43 34.81
N VAL A 19 11.94 4.73 34.97
CA VAL A 19 12.05 5.72 33.90
C VAL A 19 13.50 5.89 33.44
N SER A 20 14.47 5.73 34.35
CA SER A 20 15.91 5.79 34.03
C SER A 20 16.48 4.49 33.44
N GLY A 21 15.68 3.42 33.34
CA GLY A 21 16.12 2.12 32.81
C GLY A 21 17.09 1.37 33.73
N LEU A 22 17.19 1.74 35.01
CA LEU A 22 18.08 1.10 35.98
C LEU A 22 17.55 -0.27 36.44
N VAL A 23 16.25 -0.53 36.31
CA VAL A 23 15.58 -1.75 36.79
C VAL A 23 14.59 -2.25 35.73
N ASN A 24 14.53 -3.57 35.53
CA ASN A 24 13.50 -4.20 34.72
C ASN A 24 12.20 -4.36 35.53
N PRO A 25 11.04 -3.91 35.03
CA PRO A 25 9.77 -4.06 35.73
C PRO A 25 9.25 -5.50 35.70
N ASP A 26 8.36 -5.79 36.65
CA ASP A 26 7.33 -6.80 36.43
C ASP A 26 6.28 -6.26 35.47
N VAL A 27 5.84 -7.11 34.55
CA VAL A 27 4.84 -6.75 33.54
C VAL A 27 3.61 -7.63 33.75
N PHE A 28 2.47 -7.02 34.04
CA PHE A 28 1.17 -7.68 34.15
C PHE A 28 0.28 -7.27 32.97
N LYS A 29 -0.39 -8.24 32.35
CA LYS A 29 -1.42 -7.99 31.34
C LYS A 29 -2.78 -8.37 31.92
N VAL A 30 -3.69 -7.39 31.97
CA VAL A 30 -5.03 -7.56 32.53
C VAL A 30 -6.06 -7.41 31.42
N ARG A 31 -7.01 -8.35 31.37
CA ARG A 31 -8.14 -8.37 30.44
C ARG A 31 -9.38 -8.88 31.17
N ASP A 32 -10.51 -8.22 30.97
CA ASP A 32 -11.82 -8.64 31.51
C ASP A 32 -11.82 -8.95 33.03
N GLY A 33 -11.02 -8.20 33.80
CA GLY A 33 -10.90 -8.34 35.25
C GLY A 33 -9.92 -9.41 35.73
N GLU A 34 -9.16 -10.04 34.82
CA GLU A 34 -8.23 -11.13 35.14
C GLU A 34 -6.81 -10.84 34.61
N VAL A 35 -5.79 -11.31 35.35
CA VAL A 35 -4.40 -11.30 34.87
C VAL A 35 -4.21 -12.46 33.89
N VAL A 36 -4.13 -12.14 32.60
CA VAL A 36 -4.00 -13.13 31.52
C VAL A 36 -2.55 -13.49 31.20
N ALA A 37 -1.60 -12.64 31.57
CA ALA A 37 -0.17 -12.94 31.47
C ALA A 37 0.64 -12.13 32.48
N ARG A 38 1.77 -12.68 32.93
CA ARG A 38 2.75 -11.95 33.75
C ARG A 38 4.18 -12.34 33.41
N THR A 39 5.08 -11.38 33.51
CA THR A 39 6.53 -11.56 33.44
C THR A 39 7.13 -10.94 34.68
N ILE A 40 7.81 -11.73 35.49
CA ILE A 40 8.45 -11.26 36.73
C ILE A 40 9.94 -11.11 36.47
N ALA A 41 10.44 -9.88 36.64
CA ALA A 41 11.84 -9.56 36.45
C ALA A 41 12.60 -9.62 37.78
N ALA A 42 13.89 -9.96 37.72
CA ALA A 42 14.77 -9.89 38.89
C ALA A 42 15.07 -8.41 39.22
N LYS A 43 14.39 -7.88 40.25
CA LYS A 43 14.50 -6.48 40.67
C LYS A 43 15.66 -6.34 41.65
N GLN A 44 16.88 -6.15 41.16
CA GLN A 44 18.09 -6.11 42.02
C GLN A 44 18.25 -4.82 42.81
N ARG A 45 17.63 -3.72 42.34
CA ARG A 45 17.77 -2.37 42.90
C ARG A 45 16.41 -1.68 43.01
N ALA A 46 16.30 -0.76 43.94
CA ALA A 46 15.19 0.17 44.12
C ALA A 46 15.73 1.56 44.46
N VAL A 47 14.92 2.60 44.24
CA VAL A 47 15.22 3.97 44.65
C VAL A 47 14.28 4.36 45.80
N GLU A 48 14.82 4.90 46.88
CA GLU A 48 14.06 5.34 48.06
C GLU A 48 14.23 6.85 48.31
N ALA A 49 13.18 7.51 48.80
CA ALA A 49 13.24 8.89 49.27
C ALA A 49 14.02 9.00 50.60
N LEU A 50 14.86 10.03 50.73
CA LEU A 50 15.54 10.33 51.98
C LEU A 50 14.73 11.31 52.86
N PRO A 51 14.69 11.14 54.20
CA PRO A 51 13.95 12.04 55.10
C PRO A 51 14.34 13.52 55.02
N GLY A 52 15.57 13.82 54.57
CA GLY A 52 16.09 15.19 54.40
C GLY A 52 15.94 15.76 52.99
N GLY A 53 15.27 15.05 52.08
CA GLY A 53 15.22 15.36 50.65
C GLY A 53 16.33 14.65 49.85
N GLY A 54 16.05 14.39 48.58
CA GLY A 54 16.89 13.57 47.69
C GLY A 54 16.51 12.10 47.69
N THR A 55 17.19 11.32 46.84
CA THR A 55 16.95 9.88 46.65
C THR A 55 18.24 9.09 46.87
N ARG A 56 18.11 7.80 47.19
CA ARG A 56 19.23 6.87 47.21
C ARG A 56 18.86 5.55 46.51
N GLU A 57 19.84 4.97 45.83
CA GLU A 57 19.74 3.59 45.36
C GLU A 57 19.96 2.62 46.52
N MET A 58 19.19 1.53 46.51
CA MET A 58 19.29 0.45 47.49
C MET A 58 19.25 -0.89 46.76
N ALA A 59 20.05 -1.85 47.24
CA ALA A 59 19.95 -3.23 46.80
C ALA A 59 18.69 -3.87 47.42
N ILE A 60 17.97 -4.66 46.63
CA ILE A 60 16.83 -5.43 47.11
C ILE A 60 17.33 -6.78 47.64
N ASP A 61 16.78 -7.23 48.77
CA ASP A 61 17.13 -8.51 49.37
C ASP A 61 16.86 -9.67 48.39
N ALA A 62 17.77 -10.64 48.32
CA ALA A 62 17.74 -11.71 47.33
C ALA A 62 16.39 -12.48 47.30
N GLU A 63 15.75 -12.64 48.45
CA GLU A 63 14.44 -13.32 48.58
C GLU A 63 13.27 -12.52 47.98
N GLN A 64 13.43 -11.20 47.80
CA GLN A 64 12.41 -10.30 47.26
C GLN A 64 12.62 -9.98 45.77
N GLN A 65 13.82 -10.21 45.22
CA GLN A 65 14.14 -9.83 43.84
C GLN A 65 13.24 -10.52 42.80
N GLU A 66 12.84 -11.76 43.06
CA GLU A 66 11.98 -12.58 42.21
C GLU A 66 10.51 -12.56 42.64
N GLN A 67 10.16 -11.80 43.69
CA GLN A 67 8.76 -11.63 44.09
C GLN A 67 8.07 -10.61 43.20
N PRO A 68 6.78 -10.78 42.91
CA PRO A 68 6.02 -9.81 42.15
C PRO A 68 5.82 -8.52 42.96
N ALA A 69 6.02 -7.37 42.32
CA ALA A 69 5.84 -6.06 42.94
C ALA A 69 4.37 -5.75 43.28
N LEU A 70 3.43 -6.42 42.61
CA LEU A 70 1.99 -6.36 42.87
C LEU A 70 1.41 -7.77 42.96
N THR A 71 0.40 -7.94 43.79
CA THR A 71 -0.48 -9.11 43.71
C THR A 71 -1.42 -8.99 42.50
N ASP A 72 -1.92 -10.13 42.00
CA ASP A 72 -2.86 -10.13 40.87
C ASP A 72 -4.12 -9.28 41.18
N ALA A 73 -4.63 -9.30 42.42
CA ALA A 73 -5.75 -8.48 42.85
C ALA A 73 -5.43 -6.97 42.84
N GLN A 74 -4.21 -6.59 43.23
CA GLN A 74 -3.76 -5.20 43.15
C GLN A 74 -3.60 -4.74 41.69
N ALA A 75 -3.06 -5.59 40.81
CA ALA A 75 -2.95 -5.29 39.39
C ALA A 75 -4.32 -5.07 38.74
N VAL A 76 -5.30 -5.92 39.04
CA VAL A 76 -6.69 -5.75 38.57
C VAL A 76 -7.30 -4.45 39.11
N HIS A 77 -7.16 -4.19 40.41
CA HIS A 77 -7.69 -2.96 41.02
C HIS A 77 -7.09 -1.69 40.41
N LEU A 78 -5.78 -1.70 40.11
CA LEU A 78 -5.12 -0.59 39.44
C LEU A 78 -5.64 -0.40 38.01
N VAL A 79 -5.88 -1.49 37.27
CA VAL A 79 -6.46 -1.41 35.94
C VAL A 79 -7.88 -0.85 35.98
N ASP A 80 -8.70 -1.20 36.97
CA ASP A 80 -10.02 -0.58 37.16
C ASP A 80 -9.94 0.94 37.38
N LEU A 81 -8.94 1.40 38.15
CA LEU A 81 -8.67 2.84 38.30
C LEU A 81 -8.26 3.47 36.97
N GLY A 82 -7.40 2.80 36.20
CA GLY A 82 -6.99 3.24 34.86
C GLY A 82 -8.17 3.33 33.88
N ARG A 83 -9.07 2.35 33.87
CA ARG A 83 -10.29 2.35 33.04
C ARG A 83 -11.26 3.48 33.40
N ARG A 84 -11.34 3.85 34.68
CA ARG A 84 -12.11 5.03 35.11
C ARG A 84 -11.51 6.34 34.58
N LEU A 85 -10.18 6.45 34.55
CA LEU A 85 -9.50 7.60 33.96
C LEU A 85 -9.68 7.64 32.43
N GLU A 86 -9.53 6.51 31.75
CA GLU A 86 -9.82 6.37 30.32
C GLU A 86 -11.25 6.81 29.99
N ALA A 87 -12.25 6.34 30.74
CA ALA A 87 -13.64 6.74 30.56
C ALA A 87 -13.86 8.24 30.81
N HIS A 88 -13.15 8.82 31.79
CA HIS A 88 -13.22 10.26 32.07
C HIS A 88 -12.67 11.12 30.91
N PHE A 89 -11.54 10.71 30.32
CA PHE A 89 -10.89 11.43 29.22
C PHE A 89 -11.40 11.03 27.82
N GLY A 90 -12.20 9.97 27.74
CA GLY A 90 -12.76 9.43 26.49
C GLY A 90 -11.73 8.85 25.53
N ARG A 91 -10.52 8.49 26.00
CA ARG A 91 -9.44 7.91 25.19
C ARG A 91 -8.42 7.16 26.05
N PRO A 92 -7.69 6.18 25.48
CA PRO A 92 -6.65 5.44 26.21
C PRO A 92 -5.61 6.36 26.84
N GLN A 93 -5.24 6.05 28.08
CA GLN A 93 -4.29 6.83 28.88
C GLN A 93 -3.03 6.04 29.19
N ASP A 94 -1.90 6.72 29.15
CA ASP A 94 -0.65 6.36 29.80
C ASP A 94 -0.63 7.02 31.19
N ILE A 95 -0.41 6.24 32.24
CA ILE A 95 -0.69 6.61 33.63
C ILE A 95 0.51 6.24 34.50
N GLU A 96 1.06 7.23 35.20
CA GLU A 96 2.04 7.00 36.26
C GLU A 96 1.32 6.94 37.62
N TRP A 97 1.71 5.96 38.42
CA TRP A 97 1.07 5.66 39.70
C TRP A 97 2.08 5.29 40.79
N CYS A 98 1.65 5.34 42.03
CA CYS A 98 2.39 4.89 43.21
C CYS A 98 1.47 4.05 44.11
N LEU A 99 2.03 3.09 44.83
CA LEU A 99 1.34 2.33 45.88
C LEU A 99 1.99 2.66 47.22
N ALA A 100 1.25 3.29 48.14
CA ALA A 100 1.72 3.67 49.47
C ALA A 100 0.62 3.41 50.51
N ASP A 101 0.99 2.91 51.69
CA ASP A 101 0.06 2.63 52.80
C ASP A 101 -1.25 1.91 52.35
N ASP A 102 -1.09 0.90 51.49
CA ASP A 102 -2.15 0.09 50.84
C ASP A 102 -3.08 0.82 49.85
N GLY A 103 -2.77 2.07 49.47
CA GLY A 103 -3.54 2.87 48.52
C GLY A 103 -2.79 3.22 47.22
N PHE A 104 -3.49 3.18 46.09
CA PHE A 104 -2.97 3.68 44.82
C PHE A 104 -3.13 5.21 44.71
N HIS A 105 -2.07 5.87 44.25
CA HIS A 105 -2.02 7.30 43.95
C HIS A 105 -1.66 7.50 42.48
N ILE A 106 -2.39 8.36 41.77
CA ILE A 106 -2.10 8.73 40.38
C ILE A 106 -1.27 10.00 40.38
N VAL A 107 -0.08 9.95 39.78
CA VAL A 107 0.87 11.08 39.77
C VAL A 107 0.96 11.77 38.41
N GLN A 108 0.65 11.04 37.33
CA GLN A 108 0.52 11.61 35.99
C GLN A 108 -0.51 10.83 35.17
N SER A 109 -1.19 11.51 34.24
CA SER A 109 -2.02 10.87 33.21
C SER A 109 -1.90 11.66 31.91
N ARG A 110 -1.63 10.97 30.80
CA ARG A 110 -1.49 11.56 29.47
C ARG A 110 -2.12 10.64 28.41
N PRO A 111 -2.68 11.18 27.32
CA PRO A 111 -3.28 10.35 26.29
C PRO A 111 -2.23 9.57 25.49
N ILE A 112 -2.53 8.31 25.14
CA ILE A 112 -1.69 7.53 24.23
C ILE A 112 -1.93 8.02 22.79
N THR A 113 -0.89 8.56 22.15
CA THR A 113 -0.98 9.13 20.78
C THR A 113 -0.48 8.20 19.69
N THR A 114 0.08 7.03 20.04
CA THR A 114 0.69 6.07 19.11
C THR A 114 -0.26 4.96 18.65
N LEU A 115 -1.47 4.89 19.21
CA LEU A 115 -2.45 3.87 18.84
C LEU A 115 -3.11 4.20 17.50
N PHE A 116 -3.12 3.23 16.59
CA PHE A 116 -3.92 3.33 15.37
C PHE A 116 -5.42 3.40 15.73
N PRO A 117 -6.18 4.37 15.21
CA PRO A 117 -7.61 4.53 15.50
C PRO A 117 -8.44 3.36 14.93
N ILE A 118 -9.66 3.20 15.41
CA ILE A 118 -10.57 2.13 15.00
C ILE A 118 -11.68 2.75 14.15
N PRO A 119 -12.17 2.07 13.11
CA PRO A 119 -13.37 2.49 12.42
C PRO A 119 -14.56 2.65 13.38
N GLU A 120 -15.32 3.74 13.23
CA GLU A 120 -16.56 3.90 13.98
C GLU A 120 -17.61 2.91 13.48
N THR A 121 -18.09 2.03 14.35
CA THR A 121 -19.23 1.15 14.12
C THR A 121 -20.43 1.61 14.93
N GLY A 122 -21.62 1.38 14.38
CA GLY A 122 -22.89 1.66 15.08
C GLY A 122 -23.28 0.58 16.08
N ASP A 123 -22.37 -0.35 16.41
CA ASP A 123 -22.62 -1.50 17.27
C ASP A 123 -21.35 -1.91 18.06
N GLU A 124 -21.54 -2.79 19.05
CA GLU A 124 -20.49 -3.31 19.94
C GLU A 124 -19.96 -4.70 19.52
N ALA A 125 -20.27 -5.16 18.31
CA ALA A 125 -19.86 -6.48 17.86
C ALA A 125 -18.36 -6.55 17.59
N ASN A 126 -17.82 -7.78 17.53
CA ASN A 126 -16.45 -7.98 17.10
C ASN A 126 -16.37 -7.86 15.58
N HIS A 127 -15.49 -6.98 15.10
CA HIS A 127 -15.22 -6.80 13.69
C HIS A 127 -13.76 -7.08 13.35
N VAL A 128 -13.54 -7.60 12.14
CA VAL A 128 -12.24 -7.77 11.52
C VAL A 128 -12.20 -6.96 10.25
N TYR A 129 -11.22 -6.06 10.18
CA TYR A 129 -11.00 -5.13 9.10
C TYR A 129 -9.73 -5.46 8.35
N VAL A 130 -9.78 -5.53 7.03
CA VAL A 130 -8.60 -5.70 6.17
C VAL A 130 -8.25 -4.36 5.53
N SER A 131 -6.97 -4.01 5.55
CA SER A 131 -6.46 -2.75 5.01
C SER A 131 -6.56 -2.69 3.49
N VAL A 132 -7.25 -1.66 2.98
CA VAL A 132 -7.29 -1.36 1.55
C VAL A 132 -5.94 -0.85 1.06
N GLY A 133 -5.23 -0.08 1.89
CA GLY A 133 -3.91 0.46 1.56
C GLY A 133 -2.88 -0.61 1.23
N HIS A 134 -2.85 -1.71 1.99
CA HIS A 134 -1.96 -2.84 1.69
C HIS A 134 -2.31 -3.53 0.37
N GLN A 135 -3.60 -3.63 0.03
CA GLN A 135 -4.04 -4.21 -1.25
C GLN A 135 -3.77 -3.28 -2.44
N GLN A 136 -3.87 -1.96 -2.24
CA GLN A 136 -3.66 -0.96 -3.27
C GLN A 136 -2.20 -0.49 -3.38
N MET A 137 -1.29 -1.00 -2.54
CA MET A 137 0.09 -0.51 -2.44
C MET A 137 0.16 1.00 -2.19
N MET A 138 -0.66 1.49 -1.28
CA MET A 138 -0.61 2.88 -0.81
C MET A 138 -1.03 2.92 0.66
N THR A 139 -0.03 2.94 1.55
CA THR A 139 -0.24 2.97 3.01
C THR A 139 -0.18 4.37 3.61
N ASP A 140 0.17 5.36 2.79
CA ASP A 140 0.06 6.78 3.12
C ASP A 140 -1.36 7.16 3.54
N PRO A 141 -1.51 8.15 4.45
CA PRO A 141 -2.82 8.70 4.73
C PRO A 141 -3.33 9.48 3.52
N MET A 142 -4.64 9.48 3.36
CA MET A 142 -5.36 10.26 2.37
C MET A 142 -6.07 11.43 3.03
N LYS A 143 -6.25 12.53 2.28
CA LYS A 143 -7.05 13.65 2.75
C LYS A 143 -8.56 13.30 2.66
N PRO A 144 -9.44 13.94 3.45
CA PRO A 144 -10.89 13.69 3.48
C PRO A 144 -11.59 13.62 2.12
N LEU A 145 -11.23 14.50 1.18
CA LEU A 145 -11.82 14.47 -0.17
C LEU A 145 -11.40 13.19 -0.91
N GLY A 146 -10.14 12.77 -0.78
CA GLY A 146 -9.63 11.52 -1.34
C GLY A 146 -10.33 10.28 -0.78
N LEU A 147 -10.48 10.22 0.55
CA LEU A 147 -11.18 9.11 1.23
C LEU A 147 -12.62 8.98 0.77
N SER A 148 -13.38 10.08 0.83
CA SER A 148 -14.80 10.08 0.46
C SER A 148 -15.02 9.79 -1.03
N MET A 149 -14.16 10.30 -1.92
CA MET A 149 -14.21 9.99 -3.35
C MET A 149 -13.95 8.51 -3.63
N TRP A 150 -12.94 7.92 -2.98
CA TRP A 150 -12.67 6.49 -3.11
C TRP A 150 -13.82 5.64 -2.60
N GLN A 151 -14.40 5.99 -1.44
CA GLN A 151 -15.59 5.31 -0.90
C GLN A 151 -16.80 5.37 -1.85
N LEU A 152 -17.04 6.51 -2.51
CA LEU A 152 -18.18 6.69 -3.44
C LEU A 152 -18.03 5.89 -4.74
N THR A 153 -16.80 5.66 -5.17
CA THR A 153 -16.46 4.98 -6.43
C THR A 153 -16.06 3.51 -6.25
N ALA A 154 -15.84 3.07 -5.00
CA ALA A 154 -15.55 1.68 -4.69
C ALA A 154 -16.75 0.75 -4.92
N MET A 155 -16.46 -0.51 -5.26
CA MET A 155 -17.46 -1.58 -5.43
C MET A 155 -17.89 -2.23 -4.10
N VAL A 156 -17.14 -2.01 -3.04
CA VAL A 156 -17.38 -2.58 -1.71
C VAL A 156 -17.43 -1.45 -0.68
N PRO A 157 -18.30 -1.55 0.34
CA PRO A 157 -18.29 -0.61 1.45
C PRO A 157 -16.92 -0.61 2.15
N MET A 158 -16.44 0.58 2.49
CA MET A 158 -15.16 0.80 3.16
C MET A 158 -15.33 1.73 4.35
N HIS A 159 -14.54 1.47 5.38
CA HIS A 159 -14.53 2.22 6.63
C HIS A 159 -13.21 2.97 6.79
N GLU A 160 -13.29 4.19 7.30
CA GLU A 160 -12.12 5.04 7.53
C GLU A 160 -11.54 4.80 8.93
N ALA A 161 -10.21 4.70 9.01
CA ALA A 161 -9.48 4.86 10.26
C ALA A 161 -8.09 5.45 10.00
N GLY A 162 -7.75 6.53 10.70
CA GLY A 162 -6.40 7.12 10.68
C GLY A 162 -5.99 7.63 9.31
N GLY A 163 -6.94 8.18 8.54
CA GLY A 163 -6.72 8.62 7.16
C GLY A 163 -6.53 7.49 6.15
N ARG A 164 -6.87 6.23 6.49
CA ARG A 164 -6.80 5.06 5.59
C ARG A 164 -8.15 4.36 5.55
N LEU A 165 -8.33 3.54 4.51
CA LEU A 165 -9.55 2.76 4.30
C LEU A 165 -9.35 1.28 4.61
N PHE A 166 -10.41 0.67 5.13
CA PHE A 166 -10.49 -0.73 5.48
C PHE A 166 -11.80 -1.35 5.00
N VAL A 167 -11.80 -2.66 4.75
CA VAL A 167 -13.02 -3.43 4.44
C VAL A 167 -13.34 -4.32 5.63
N ASP A 168 -14.57 -4.26 6.14
CA ASP A 168 -15.06 -5.23 7.12
C ASP A 168 -15.29 -6.58 6.45
N VAL A 169 -14.56 -7.58 6.91
CA VAL A 169 -14.60 -8.95 6.38
C VAL A 169 -15.25 -9.95 7.33
N THR A 170 -15.76 -9.49 8.48
CA THR A 170 -16.27 -10.32 9.57
C THR A 170 -17.28 -11.36 9.10
N ARG A 171 -18.27 -10.94 8.27
CA ARG A 171 -19.30 -11.85 7.74
C ARG A 171 -18.72 -12.94 6.84
N ARG A 172 -17.66 -12.64 6.07
CA ARG A 172 -16.99 -13.62 5.19
C ARG A 172 -16.10 -14.59 5.97
N LEU A 173 -15.72 -14.24 7.19
CA LEU A 173 -14.96 -15.12 8.08
C LEU A 173 -15.87 -15.98 8.97
N ALA A 174 -17.16 -15.66 9.06
CA ALA A 174 -18.07 -16.28 10.00
C ALA A 174 -18.55 -17.70 9.59
N SER A 175 -18.58 -18.03 8.29
CA SER A 175 -18.93 -19.38 7.81
C SER A 175 -17.70 -20.15 7.33
N PRO A 176 -17.59 -21.48 7.54
CA PRO A 176 -16.43 -22.26 7.09
C PRO A 176 -16.16 -22.17 5.58
N ALA A 177 -17.20 -22.25 4.75
CA ALA A 177 -17.04 -22.21 3.29
C ALA A 177 -16.57 -20.84 2.80
N SER A 178 -17.18 -19.76 3.30
CA SER A 178 -16.80 -18.39 2.93
C SER A 178 -15.42 -18.01 3.45
N ARG A 179 -15.07 -18.49 4.66
CA ARG A 179 -13.74 -18.31 5.28
C ARG A 179 -12.65 -18.95 4.43
N ALA A 180 -12.82 -20.21 4.04
CA ALA A 180 -11.83 -20.91 3.23
C ALA A 180 -11.60 -20.22 1.87
N ALA A 181 -12.67 -19.85 1.18
CA ALA A 181 -12.57 -19.13 -0.09
C ALA A 181 -11.88 -17.77 0.06
N MET A 182 -12.18 -17.03 1.14
CA MET A 182 -11.55 -15.75 1.40
C MET A 182 -10.06 -15.86 1.73
N LEU A 183 -9.67 -16.83 2.58
CA LEU A 183 -8.27 -17.06 2.94
C LEU A 183 -7.44 -17.51 1.72
N ASP A 184 -8.01 -18.31 0.81
CA ASP A 184 -7.34 -18.69 -0.44
C ASP A 184 -7.12 -17.47 -1.34
N VAL A 185 -8.17 -16.69 -1.62
CA VAL A 185 -8.07 -15.50 -2.49
C VAL A 185 -7.12 -14.46 -1.92
N MET A 186 -7.21 -14.15 -0.61
CA MET A 186 -6.31 -13.17 0.00
C MET A 186 -4.89 -13.71 0.13
N GLY A 187 -4.70 -14.99 0.48
CA GLY A 187 -3.39 -15.60 0.63
C GLY A 187 -2.60 -15.71 -0.66
N ARG A 188 -3.26 -15.94 -1.81
CA ARG A 188 -2.61 -15.88 -3.14
C ARG A 188 -2.11 -14.48 -3.48
N GLY A 189 -2.74 -13.44 -2.94
CA GLY A 189 -2.35 -12.05 -3.15
C GLY A 189 -1.26 -11.59 -2.19
N ASP A 190 -1.54 -11.66 -0.88
CA ASP A 190 -0.66 -11.25 0.21
C ASP A 190 -0.71 -12.32 1.34
N PRO A 191 0.31 -13.18 1.48
CA PRO A 191 0.34 -14.23 2.50
C PRO A 191 0.40 -13.67 3.93
N LEU A 192 0.90 -12.45 4.14
CA LEU A 192 0.91 -11.81 5.46
C LEU A 192 -0.50 -11.40 5.89
N ILE A 193 -1.37 -10.98 4.96
CA ILE A 193 -2.79 -10.78 5.28
C ILE A 193 -3.42 -12.11 5.70
N ARG A 194 -3.10 -13.22 5.03
CA ARG A 194 -3.62 -14.54 5.39
C ARG A 194 -3.18 -14.95 6.80
N ASP A 195 -1.89 -14.91 7.11
CA ASP A 195 -1.39 -15.27 8.46
C ASP A 195 -1.96 -14.32 9.53
N ALA A 196 -2.13 -13.03 9.23
CA ALA A 196 -2.78 -12.08 10.13
C ALA A 196 -4.25 -12.44 10.41
N LEU A 197 -5.00 -12.87 9.38
CA LEU A 197 -6.38 -13.33 9.53
C LEU A 197 -6.46 -14.66 10.29
N GLU A 198 -5.59 -15.62 9.98
CA GLU A 198 -5.50 -16.90 10.70
C GLU A 198 -5.17 -16.67 12.18
N THR A 199 -4.26 -15.75 12.50
CA THR A 199 -3.94 -15.33 13.89
C THR A 199 -5.13 -14.77 14.65
N VAL A 200 -6.06 -14.08 13.96
CA VAL A 200 -7.31 -13.60 14.58
C VAL A 200 -8.30 -14.75 14.73
N LEU A 201 -8.36 -15.68 13.78
CA LEU A 201 -9.27 -16.83 13.78
C LEU A 201 -8.90 -17.92 14.80
N ASP A 202 -7.62 -18.07 15.13
CA ASP A 202 -7.14 -18.98 16.19
C ASP A 202 -7.67 -18.60 17.59
N ARG A 203 -8.32 -17.44 17.71
CA ARG A 203 -8.99 -16.99 18.94
C ARG A 203 -10.43 -17.49 18.90
N GLU A 204 -10.67 -18.59 19.59
CA GLU A 204 -11.94 -19.35 19.55
C GLU A 204 -13.20 -18.48 19.78
N ASP A 205 -13.09 -17.33 20.46
CA ASP A 205 -14.21 -16.46 20.82
C ASP A 205 -14.27 -15.10 20.10
N PHE A 206 -13.35 -14.79 19.17
CA PHE A 206 -13.35 -13.45 18.54
C PHE A 206 -14.42 -13.32 17.45
N ILE A 207 -14.51 -14.29 16.54
CA ILE A 207 -15.54 -14.31 15.48
C ILE A 207 -16.51 -15.45 15.76
N PRO A 208 -17.79 -15.18 16.08
CA PRO A 208 -18.78 -16.24 16.23
C PRO A 208 -18.93 -16.99 14.91
N SER A 209 -18.74 -18.31 14.96
CA SER A 209 -18.93 -19.18 13.78
C SER A 209 -20.40 -19.54 13.65
N PHE A 210 -20.98 -19.28 12.49
CA PHE A 210 -22.34 -19.71 12.17
C PHE A 210 -22.30 -20.93 11.25
N PRO A 211 -23.31 -21.83 11.30
CA PRO A 211 -23.47 -22.87 10.29
C PRO A 211 -23.53 -22.24 8.90
N ASP A 212 -23.13 -22.96 7.86
CA ASP A 212 -23.30 -22.50 6.48
C ASP A 212 -24.81 -22.32 6.20
N GLU A 213 -25.33 -21.10 6.37
CA GLU A 213 -26.61 -20.72 5.80
C GLU A 213 -26.45 -20.71 4.27
N ALA A 214 -27.47 -21.22 3.57
CA ALA A 214 -27.55 -21.12 2.11
C ALA A 214 -27.25 -19.67 1.69
N PRO A 215 -26.46 -19.44 0.62
CA PRO A 215 -25.69 -18.22 0.45
C PRO A 215 -26.57 -16.97 0.46
N ALA A 216 -26.59 -16.26 1.60
CA ALA A 216 -27.17 -14.94 1.74
C ALA A 216 -26.11 -13.88 1.40
N GLY A 217 -25.63 -13.94 0.17
CA GLY A 217 -24.74 -12.98 -0.47
C GLY A 217 -24.91 -13.11 -1.97
N PRO A 218 -24.52 -12.10 -2.77
CA PRO A 218 -24.44 -12.32 -4.21
C PRO A 218 -23.61 -13.59 -4.42
N PRO A 219 -24.09 -14.55 -5.25
CA PRO A 219 -23.44 -15.85 -5.37
C PRO A 219 -21.96 -15.63 -5.66
N ALA A 220 -21.09 -16.53 -5.18
CA ALA A 220 -19.78 -16.73 -5.78
C ALA A 220 -20.01 -16.67 -7.29
N ARG A 221 -19.47 -15.61 -7.95
CA ARG A 221 -19.84 -15.19 -9.30
C ARG A 221 -20.17 -16.43 -10.11
N ALA A 222 -21.42 -16.58 -10.54
CA ALA A 222 -21.84 -17.68 -11.40
C ALA A 222 -20.74 -17.86 -12.44
N VAL A 223 -20.14 -19.05 -12.51
CA VAL A 223 -18.98 -19.34 -13.36
C VAL A 223 -19.35 -18.92 -14.77
N SER A 224 -18.94 -17.71 -15.13
CA SER A 224 -19.28 -17.12 -16.40
C SER A 224 -18.52 -17.92 -17.45
N ALA A 225 -19.15 -18.22 -18.59
CA ALA A 225 -18.49 -18.97 -19.65
C ALA A 225 -17.09 -18.38 -19.92
N PRO A 226 -16.04 -19.22 -20.08
CA PRO A 226 -14.69 -18.72 -20.29
C PRO A 226 -14.65 -17.80 -21.51
N ILE A 227 -14.02 -16.64 -21.37
CA ILE A 227 -13.82 -15.73 -22.49
C ILE A 227 -12.86 -16.35 -23.51
N GLU A 228 -13.16 -16.21 -24.80
CA GLU A 228 -12.31 -16.68 -25.89
C GLU A 228 -10.97 -15.93 -25.87
N THR A 229 -9.87 -16.60 -26.23
CA THR A 229 -8.55 -15.96 -26.34
C THR A 229 -8.45 -15.15 -27.64
N ASP A 230 -9.11 -14.00 -27.65
CA ASP A 230 -9.15 -13.07 -28.78
C ASP A 230 -8.60 -11.68 -28.37
N PRO A 231 -7.46 -11.23 -28.94
CA PRO A 231 -6.92 -9.89 -28.73
C PRO A 231 -7.87 -8.73 -29.08
N ALA A 232 -8.87 -8.96 -29.95
CA ALA A 232 -9.86 -7.94 -30.29
C ALA A 232 -10.69 -7.51 -29.07
N VAL A 233 -10.95 -8.42 -28.13
CA VAL A 233 -11.66 -8.12 -26.88
C VAL A 233 -10.93 -7.05 -26.06
N VAL A 234 -9.60 -7.21 -25.90
CA VAL A 234 -8.77 -6.23 -25.18
C VAL A 234 -8.81 -4.88 -25.87
N THR A 235 -8.71 -4.88 -27.20
CA THR A 235 -8.76 -3.66 -28.02
C THR A 235 -10.11 -2.93 -27.84
N GLU A 236 -11.22 -3.64 -27.92
CA GLU A 236 -12.57 -3.07 -27.74
C GLU A 236 -12.77 -2.50 -26.34
N LEU A 237 -12.33 -3.21 -25.29
CA LEU A 237 -12.40 -2.72 -23.91
C LEU A 237 -11.60 -1.43 -23.69
N ILE A 238 -10.41 -1.35 -24.30
CA ILE A 238 -9.53 -0.19 -24.24
C ILE A 238 -10.19 1.03 -24.91
N GLU A 239 -10.70 0.86 -26.13
CA GLU A 239 -11.35 1.92 -26.90
C GLU A 239 -12.62 2.42 -26.21
N ARG A 240 -13.46 1.50 -25.71
CA ARG A 240 -14.66 1.87 -24.93
C ARG A 240 -14.32 2.72 -23.71
N SER A 241 -13.23 2.42 -23.01
CA SER A 241 -12.79 3.24 -21.87
C SER A 241 -12.32 4.63 -22.31
N ARG A 242 -11.59 4.73 -23.44
CA ARG A 242 -11.14 6.02 -24.01
C ARG A 242 -12.33 6.89 -24.40
N GLU A 243 -13.31 6.33 -25.11
CA GLU A 243 -14.54 7.00 -25.50
C GLU A 243 -15.35 7.48 -24.29
N ALA A 244 -15.44 6.65 -23.24
CA ALA A 244 -16.12 7.02 -22.01
C ALA A 244 -15.43 8.19 -21.29
N VAL A 245 -14.09 8.20 -21.22
CA VAL A 245 -13.33 9.33 -20.63
C VAL A 245 -13.47 10.59 -21.48
N ALA A 246 -13.44 10.48 -22.81
CA ALA A 246 -13.64 11.61 -23.72
C ALA A 246 -15.04 12.21 -23.58
N THR A 247 -16.06 11.37 -23.49
CA THR A 247 -17.46 11.79 -23.25
C THR A 247 -17.58 12.50 -21.90
N LEU A 248 -17.02 11.92 -20.83
CA LEU A 248 -16.98 12.54 -19.51
C LEU A 248 -16.33 13.94 -19.56
N ARG A 249 -15.16 14.07 -20.20
CA ARG A 249 -14.45 15.37 -20.36
C ARG A 249 -15.30 16.41 -21.08
N ARG A 250 -16.07 16.00 -22.10
CA ARG A 250 -16.94 16.91 -22.84
C ARG A 250 -18.13 17.35 -21.99
N ASP A 251 -18.78 16.41 -21.33
CA ASP A 251 -20.06 16.65 -20.66
C ASP A 251 -19.87 17.45 -19.34
N ILE A 252 -18.80 17.16 -18.59
CA ILE A 252 -18.49 17.82 -17.32
C ILE A 252 -18.20 19.32 -17.47
N ARG A 253 -17.61 19.76 -18.60
CA ARG A 253 -17.26 21.17 -18.89
C ARG A 253 -18.46 22.12 -18.84
N THR A 254 -19.67 21.58 -18.97
CA THR A 254 -20.92 22.36 -18.95
C THR A 254 -21.54 22.48 -17.56
N LYS A 255 -20.94 21.83 -16.55
CA LYS A 255 -21.47 21.72 -15.18
C LYS A 255 -20.66 22.60 -14.24
N THR A 256 -21.35 23.33 -13.36
CA THR A 256 -20.75 24.19 -12.33
C THR A 256 -21.68 24.26 -11.12
N GLY A 257 -21.19 24.72 -9.98
CA GLY A 257 -21.95 24.81 -8.74
C GLY A 257 -22.53 23.46 -8.30
N PRO A 258 -23.71 23.43 -7.64
CA PRO A 258 -24.33 22.18 -7.18
C PRO A 258 -24.59 21.15 -8.29
N ALA A 259 -24.90 21.61 -9.51
CA ALA A 259 -25.16 20.73 -10.65
C ALA A 259 -23.93 19.92 -11.09
N LEU A 260 -22.71 20.37 -10.77
CA LEU A 260 -21.50 19.57 -10.95
C LEU A 260 -21.48 18.36 -10.01
N PHE A 261 -21.82 18.55 -8.74
CA PHE A 261 -21.80 17.47 -7.74
C PHE A 261 -22.87 16.42 -8.03
N ASP A 262 -24.07 16.85 -8.43
CA ASP A 262 -25.13 15.94 -8.88
C ASP A 262 -24.66 15.11 -10.09
N PHE A 263 -24.02 15.76 -11.07
CA PHE A 263 -23.45 15.07 -12.23
C PHE A 263 -22.34 14.08 -11.84
N LEU A 264 -21.48 14.43 -10.88
CA LEU A 264 -20.40 13.56 -10.41
C LEU A 264 -20.94 12.31 -9.72
N LEU A 265 -22.02 12.42 -8.93
CA LEU A 265 -22.68 11.25 -8.32
C LEU A 265 -23.18 10.27 -9.39
N ASP A 266 -23.81 10.77 -10.45
CA ASP A 266 -24.21 9.95 -11.61
C ASP A 266 -22.99 9.32 -12.31
N ALA A 267 -21.92 10.11 -12.48
CA ALA A 267 -20.68 9.63 -13.09
C ALA A 267 -19.98 8.54 -12.26
N PHE A 268 -20.10 8.57 -10.92
CA PHE A 268 -19.56 7.54 -10.03
C PHE A 268 -20.34 6.22 -10.15
N GLU A 269 -21.64 6.26 -10.37
CA GLU A 269 -22.43 5.06 -10.67
C GLU A 269 -22.02 4.45 -12.02
N GLU A 270 -21.84 5.27 -13.05
CA GLU A 270 -21.39 4.79 -14.35
C GLU A 270 -19.97 4.22 -14.28
N HIS A 271 -19.08 4.85 -13.51
CA HIS A 271 -17.76 4.34 -13.21
C HIS A 271 -17.82 2.92 -12.60
N LYS A 272 -18.67 2.72 -11.58
CA LYS A 272 -18.86 1.41 -10.94
C LYS A 272 -19.42 0.37 -11.91
N ARG A 273 -20.37 0.75 -12.77
CA ARG A 273 -20.90 -0.15 -13.82
C ARG A 273 -19.81 -0.59 -14.80
N ALA A 274 -18.96 0.35 -15.25
CA ALA A 274 -17.87 0.04 -16.18
C ALA A 274 -16.84 -0.92 -15.57
N LEU A 275 -16.49 -0.74 -14.29
CA LEU A 275 -15.59 -1.65 -13.58
C LEU A 275 -16.23 -3.02 -13.31
N GLY A 276 -17.54 -3.03 -13.03
CA GLY A 276 -18.33 -4.22 -12.77
C GLY A 276 -18.72 -5.02 -14.03
N ASP A 277 -18.36 -4.53 -15.22
CA ASP A 277 -18.67 -5.18 -16.50
C ASP A 277 -18.12 -6.62 -16.54
N PRO A 278 -18.97 -7.64 -16.78
CA PRO A 278 -18.54 -9.04 -16.81
C PRO A 278 -17.36 -9.32 -17.76
N VAL A 279 -17.34 -8.71 -18.95
CA VAL A 279 -16.28 -8.90 -19.95
C VAL A 279 -14.95 -8.33 -19.44
N ASN A 280 -15.01 -7.15 -18.79
CA ASN A 280 -13.84 -6.55 -18.16
C ASN A 280 -13.23 -7.48 -17.10
N ILE A 281 -14.06 -8.03 -16.22
CA ILE A 281 -13.62 -8.98 -15.17
C ILE A 281 -13.09 -10.28 -15.79
N GLN A 282 -13.77 -10.83 -16.79
CA GLN A 282 -13.36 -12.05 -17.46
C GLN A 282 -12.00 -11.90 -18.13
N ALA A 283 -11.73 -10.77 -18.79
CA ALA A 283 -10.44 -10.49 -19.40
C ALA A 283 -9.31 -10.44 -18.36
N ILE A 284 -9.53 -9.78 -17.22
CA ILE A 284 -8.55 -9.74 -16.11
C ILE A 284 -8.30 -11.16 -15.56
N MET A 285 -9.38 -11.89 -15.25
CA MET A 285 -9.27 -13.24 -14.69
C MET A 285 -8.63 -14.21 -15.68
N ALA A 286 -8.88 -14.09 -16.99
CA ALA A 286 -8.26 -14.92 -18.00
C ALA A 286 -6.73 -14.86 -17.99
N GLY A 287 -6.15 -13.67 -17.83
CA GLY A 287 -4.70 -13.51 -17.69
C GLY A 287 -4.17 -14.04 -16.36
N MET A 288 -4.89 -13.79 -15.25
CA MET A 288 -4.49 -14.23 -13.91
C MET A 288 -4.53 -15.76 -13.76
N GLU A 289 -5.64 -16.39 -14.18
CA GLU A 289 -5.81 -17.84 -14.12
C GLU A 289 -4.79 -18.56 -14.99
N ALA A 290 -4.49 -18.05 -16.19
CA ALA A 290 -3.44 -18.60 -17.05
C ALA A 290 -2.05 -18.49 -16.41
N THR A 291 -1.77 -17.39 -15.70
CA THR A 291 -0.51 -17.21 -14.96
C THR A 291 -0.37 -18.24 -13.85
N TRP A 292 -1.40 -18.41 -13.02
CA TRP A 292 -1.39 -19.41 -11.94
C TRP A 292 -1.27 -20.82 -12.48
N TRP A 293 -2.06 -21.15 -13.51
CA TRP A 293 -2.02 -22.45 -14.14
C TRP A 293 -0.60 -22.77 -14.66
N LEU A 294 0.05 -21.82 -15.34
CA LEU A 294 1.41 -22.02 -15.86
C LEU A 294 2.43 -22.24 -14.74
N ASN A 295 2.38 -21.47 -13.66
CA ASN A 295 3.31 -21.66 -12.56
C ASN A 295 3.11 -23.00 -11.86
N ASP A 296 1.86 -23.35 -11.52
CA ASP A 296 1.54 -24.59 -10.81
C ASP A 296 1.96 -25.84 -11.63
N HIS A 297 1.58 -25.88 -12.91
CA HIS A 297 1.80 -27.08 -13.74
C HIS A 297 3.24 -27.18 -14.24
N LEU A 298 3.94 -26.07 -14.51
CA LEU A 298 5.35 -26.13 -14.91
C LEU A 298 6.27 -26.43 -13.72
N GLU A 299 5.90 -26.02 -12.50
CA GLU A 299 6.59 -26.49 -11.30
C GLU A 299 6.37 -28.00 -11.11
N GLU A 300 5.13 -28.48 -11.21
CA GLU A 300 4.82 -29.91 -11.07
C GLU A 300 5.52 -30.77 -12.13
N TRP A 301 5.45 -30.37 -13.41
CA TRP A 301 5.90 -31.21 -14.53
C TRP A 301 7.39 -31.08 -14.82
N LEU A 302 7.96 -29.89 -14.64
CA LEU A 302 9.33 -29.57 -15.04
C LEU A 302 10.23 -29.18 -13.87
N GLY A 303 9.69 -29.06 -12.65
CA GLY A 303 10.42 -28.55 -11.48
C GLY A 303 10.75 -27.07 -11.58
N GLU A 304 10.06 -26.32 -12.44
CA GLU A 304 10.41 -24.95 -12.77
C GLU A 304 9.51 -23.93 -12.07
N LYS A 305 10.08 -23.23 -11.09
CA LYS A 305 9.39 -22.18 -10.33
C LYS A 305 9.25 -20.91 -11.15
N SER A 306 8.09 -20.27 -11.05
CA SER A 306 7.83 -18.93 -11.63
C SER A 306 8.09 -18.83 -13.15
N ALA A 307 7.87 -19.91 -13.90
CA ALA A 307 8.09 -19.93 -15.35
C ALA A 307 7.25 -18.88 -16.10
N ALA A 308 6.08 -18.51 -15.58
CA ALA A 308 5.23 -17.47 -16.16
C ALA A 308 5.91 -16.10 -16.22
N ASP A 309 6.85 -15.80 -15.33
CA ASP A 309 7.57 -14.51 -15.28
C ASP A 309 8.31 -14.25 -16.60
N THR A 310 9.04 -15.25 -17.09
CA THR A 310 9.76 -15.14 -18.37
C THR A 310 8.82 -15.19 -19.57
N LEU A 311 7.76 -16.02 -19.50
CA LEU A 311 6.77 -16.16 -20.58
C LEU A 311 5.93 -14.89 -20.82
N THR A 312 5.80 -14.06 -19.79
CA THR A 312 5.03 -12.80 -19.83
C THR A 312 5.88 -11.56 -20.15
N LEU A 313 7.20 -11.71 -20.31
CA LEU A 313 8.06 -10.60 -20.74
C LEU A 313 7.54 -9.95 -22.03
N SER A 314 7.51 -8.61 -22.02
CA SER A 314 7.06 -7.77 -23.14
C SER A 314 5.70 -8.21 -23.71
N ALA A 315 4.74 -8.50 -22.82
CA ALA A 315 3.36 -8.72 -23.22
C ALA A 315 2.75 -7.43 -23.81
N PRO A 316 1.99 -7.51 -24.91
CA PRO A 316 1.39 -6.34 -25.55
C PRO A 316 0.28 -5.72 -24.70
N GLY A 317 0.06 -4.40 -24.87
CA GLY A 317 -1.08 -3.69 -24.30
C GLY A 317 -0.99 -3.40 -22.80
N ASN A 318 0.18 -3.57 -22.18
CA ASN A 318 0.41 -3.10 -20.82
C ASN A 318 0.70 -1.59 -20.82
N VAL A 319 -0.31 -0.80 -20.50
CA VAL A 319 -0.23 0.67 -20.47
C VAL A 319 0.81 1.22 -19.47
N THR A 320 1.10 0.48 -18.41
CA THR A 320 2.07 0.87 -17.37
C THR A 320 3.51 0.58 -17.83
N SER A 321 3.75 -0.54 -18.52
CA SER A 321 5.06 -0.85 -19.10
C SER A 321 5.39 0.05 -20.30
N GLU A 322 4.38 0.35 -21.13
CA GLU A 322 4.47 1.36 -22.20
C GLU A 322 4.88 2.72 -21.64
N MET A 323 4.31 3.14 -20.51
CA MET A 323 4.65 4.41 -19.85
C MET A 323 6.13 4.49 -19.48
N GLY A 324 6.72 3.45 -18.88
CA GLY A 324 8.14 3.44 -18.55
C GLY A 324 9.04 3.49 -19.80
N LEU A 325 8.64 2.79 -20.87
CA LEU A 325 9.37 2.77 -22.13
C LEU A 325 9.27 4.11 -22.89
N GLU A 326 8.09 4.74 -22.94
CA GLU A 326 7.89 6.03 -23.63
C GLU A 326 8.65 7.17 -22.94
N LEU A 327 8.93 7.08 -21.63
CA LEU A 327 9.79 8.07 -20.96
C LEU A 327 11.25 7.97 -21.41
N LEU A 328 11.72 6.81 -21.88
CA LEU A 328 13.04 6.71 -22.53
C LEU A 328 13.05 7.42 -23.88
N ASP A 329 11.94 7.37 -24.63
CA ASP A 329 11.83 8.08 -25.91
C ASP A 329 11.86 9.60 -25.69
N VAL A 330 11.24 10.10 -24.61
CA VAL A 330 11.39 11.50 -24.17
C VAL A 330 12.86 11.83 -23.88
N ALA A 331 13.55 10.97 -23.14
CA ALA A 331 14.98 11.14 -22.86
C ALA A 331 15.83 11.17 -24.15
N ASP A 332 15.46 10.39 -25.17
CA ASP A 332 16.16 10.36 -26.45
C ASP A 332 15.97 11.63 -27.28
N VAL A 333 14.83 12.31 -27.17
CA VAL A 333 14.63 13.64 -27.77
C VAL A 333 15.48 14.70 -27.06
N ILE A 334 15.65 14.58 -25.74
CA ILE A 334 16.38 15.55 -24.90
C ILE A 334 17.90 15.40 -25.04
N ARG A 335 18.39 14.16 -25.16
CA ARG A 335 19.82 13.79 -25.15
C ARG A 335 20.73 14.57 -26.11
N PRO A 336 20.32 14.93 -27.34
CA PRO A 336 21.15 15.71 -28.26
C PRO A 336 21.32 17.18 -27.87
N HIS A 337 20.62 17.67 -26.84
CA HIS A 337 20.51 19.09 -26.49
C HIS A 337 21.14 19.41 -25.12
N PRO A 338 22.48 19.63 -25.03
CA PRO A 338 23.17 19.90 -23.76
C PRO A 338 22.67 21.11 -22.98
N GLU A 339 22.16 22.14 -23.66
CA GLU A 339 21.60 23.34 -23.01
C GLU A 339 20.29 23.02 -22.30
N VAL A 340 19.44 22.18 -22.90
CA VAL A 340 18.23 21.66 -22.28
C VAL A 340 18.58 20.82 -21.05
N ILE A 341 19.54 19.90 -21.15
CA ILE A 341 19.94 19.05 -20.02
C ILE A 341 20.42 19.89 -18.84
N ARG A 342 21.28 20.89 -19.09
CA ARG A 342 21.77 21.80 -18.05
C ARG A 342 20.64 22.62 -17.42
N PHE A 343 19.66 23.05 -18.22
CA PHE A 343 18.49 23.76 -17.71
C PHE A 343 17.65 22.86 -16.80
N LEU A 344 17.36 21.63 -17.24
CA LEU A 344 16.57 20.66 -16.47
C LEU A 344 17.21 20.31 -15.11
N GLN A 345 18.54 20.28 -15.01
CA GLN A 345 19.25 20.06 -13.75
C GLN A 345 19.01 21.17 -12.69
N GLY A 346 18.54 22.34 -13.10
CA GLY A 346 18.26 23.48 -12.22
C GLY A 346 16.78 23.82 -12.09
N VAL A 347 15.87 22.91 -12.46
CA VAL A 347 14.42 23.14 -12.38
C VAL A 347 13.97 23.10 -10.92
N GLU A 348 13.44 24.24 -10.45
CA GLU A 348 12.83 24.38 -9.12
C GLU A 348 11.35 24.80 -9.20
N ASN A 349 10.89 25.28 -10.36
CA ASN A 349 9.54 25.84 -10.56
C ASN A 349 8.75 25.06 -11.61
N GLU A 350 7.42 25.04 -11.49
CA GLU A 350 6.55 24.29 -12.40
C GLU A 350 6.39 24.93 -13.80
N ASP A 351 6.65 26.24 -13.93
CA ASP A 351 6.57 26.96 -15.21
C ASP A 351 7.78 26.68 -16.14
N PHE A 352 8.63 25.70 -15.79
CA PHE A 352 9.87 25.45 -16.51
C PHE A 352 9.67 25.05 -17.97
N LEU A 353 8.52 24.47 -18.35
CA LEU A 353 8.23 24.10 -19.73
C LEU A 353 8.14 25.31 -20.68
N ASP A 354 7.66 26.45 -20.19
CA ASP A 354 7.58 27.68 -20.97
C ASP A 354 8.96 28.33 -21.16
N GLU A 355 9.83 28.26 -20.15
CA GLU A 355 11.21 28.70 -20.25
C GLU A 355 12.07 27.75 -21.08
N LEU A 356 11.83 26.44 -20.96
CA LEU A 356 12.51 25.39 -21.72
C LEU A 356 12.38 25.64 -23.22
N ALA A 357 11.17 25.98 -23.70
CA ALA A 357 10.90 26.25 -25.11
C ALA A 357 11.75 27.37 -25.73
N LYS A 358 12.34 28.25 -24.91
CA LYS A 358 13.17 29.37 -25.36
C LYS A 358 14.62 28.96 -25.66
N LEU A 359 15.03 27.76 -25.25
CA LEU A 359 16.38 27.24 -25.47
C LEU A 359 16.53 26.56 -26.83
N PRO A 360 17.75 26.50 -27.41
CA PRO A 360 18.06 25.64 -28.55
C PRO A 360 17.70 24.17 -28.25
N GLY A 361 16.86 23.56 -29.08
CA GLY A 361 16.32 22.20 -28.85
C GLY A 361 15.20 22.11 -27.82
N GLY A 362 14.89 23.23 -27.15
CA GLY A 362 13.90 23.29 -26.07
C GLY A 362 12.46 23.11 -26.51
N ALA A 363 12.10 23.56 -27.73
CA ALA A 363 10.76 23.32 -28.28
C ALA A 363 10.48 21.83 -28.51
N GLU A 364 11.45 21.09 -29.08
CA GLU A 364 11.32 19.63 -29.27
C GLU A 364 11.24 18.89 -27.93
N ALA A 365 12.06 19.31 -26.95
CA ALA A 365 12.02 18.75 -25.60
C ALA A 365 10.69 19.00 -24.90
N ARG A 366 10.14 20.22 -25.03
CA ARG A 366 8.82 20.57 -24.51
C ARG A 366 7.74 19.70 -25.14
N ASP A 367 7.70 19.62 -26.48
CA ASP A 367 6.69 18.84 -27.21
C ASP A 367 6.73 17.36 -26.79
N ALA A 368 7.92 16.80 -26.58
CA ALA A 368 8.09 15.44 -26.09
C ALA A 368 7.55 15.25 -24.66
N ILE A 369 7.85 16.17 -23.73
CA ILE A 369 7.34 16.12 -22.36
C ILE A 369 5.82 16.32 -22.33
N GLU A 370 5.29 17.31 -23.06
CA GLU A 370 3.85 17.58 -23.13
C GLU A 370 3.08 16.40 -23.74
N GLY A 371 3.62 15.76 -24.79
CA GLY A 371 3.03 14.54 -25.36
C GLY A 371 2.98 13.38 -24.38
N TYR A 372 4.02 13.19 -23.57
CA TYR A 372 4.02 12.21 -22.49
C TYR A 372 2.97 12.56 -21.41
N LEU A 373 2.88 13.82 -21.01
CA LEU A 373 1.91 14.29 -20.01
C LEU A 373 0.46 14.21 -20.50
N GLU A 374 0.19 14.36 -21.79
CA GLU A 374 -1.16 14.20 -22.34
C GLU A 374 -1.68 12.78 -22.13
N ARG A 375 -0.79 11.78 -22.25
CA ARG A 375 -1.13 10.36 -22.11
C ARG A 375 -1.04 9.86 -20.68
N TYR A 376 -0.02 10.26 -19.93
CA TYR A 376 0.28 9.69 -18.61
C TYR A 376 0.22 10.70 -17.47
N GLY A 377 0.09 11.99 -17.76
CA GLY A 377 0.22 13.06 -16.79
C GLY A 377 -0.87 13.09 -15.71
N MET A 378 -1.98 12.38 -15.91
CA MET A 378 -3.01 12.16 -14.88
C MET A 378 -2.57 11.23 -13.73
N ARG A 379 -1.46 10.50 -13.89
CA ARG A 379 -0.89 9.64 -12.86
C ARG A 379 0.00 10.42 -11.89
N CYS A 380 0.27 9.82 -10.74
CA CYS A 380 1.24 10.26 -9.74
C CYS A 380 1.43 9.16 -8.69
N VAL A 381 2.45 9.30 -7.84
CA VAL A 381 2.56 8.45 -6.65
C VAL A 381 1.34 8.65 -5.73
N GLY A 382 0.75 7.55 -5.27
CA GLY A 382 -0.46 7.53 -4.46
C GLY A 382 -1.72 7.86 -5.26
N GLU A 383 -1.81 7.44 -6.52
CA GLU A 383 -2.80 7.95 -7.47
C GLU A 383 -4.28 7.73 -7.12
N ILE A 384 -4.58 6.81 -6.19
CA ILE A 384 -5.94 6.57 -5.67
C ILE A 384 -6.46 7.72 -4.83
N ASP A 385 -5.58 8.51 -4.22
CA ASP A 385 -5.97 9.74 -3.57
C ASP A 385 -6.07 10.84 -4.62
N ILE A 386 -7.31 11.26 -4.91
CA ILE A 386 -7.58 12.33 -5.87
C ILE A 386 -6.89 13.65 -5.50
N THR A 387 -6.53 13.84 -4.24
CA THR A 387 -5.93 15.08 -3.74
C THR A 387 -4.42 15.16 -3.96
N ARG A 388 -3.77 14.06 -4.40
CA ARG A 388 -2.35 14.06 -4.75
C ARG A 388 -2.10 14.86 -6.04
N PRO A 389 -1.02 15.64 -6.11
CA PRO A 389 -0.66 16.38 -7.33
C PRO A 389 -0.30 15.39 -8.43
N ARG A 390 -0.94 15.55 -9.59
CA ARG A 390 -0.68 14.75 -10.79
C ARG A 390 0.56 15.24 -11.51
N TRP A 391 1.19 14.40 -12.33
CA TRP A 391 2.35 14.84 -13.12
C TRP A 391 2.03 16.00 -14.07
N SER A 392 0.80 16.09 -14.60
CA SER A 392 0.37 17.27 -15.37
C SER A 392 0.24 18.54 -14.52
N GLU A 393 0.03 18.41 -13.21
CA GLU A 393 -0.06 19.53 -12.27
C GLU A 393 1.32 19.89 -11.69
N ARG A 394 2.22 18.91 -11.63
CA ARG A 394 3.58 19.06 -11.11
C ARG A 394 4.61 18.32 -12.00
N PRO A 395 4.88 18.78 -13.23
CA PRO A 395 5.76 18.05 -14.15
C PRO A 395 7.21 17.95 -13.67
N SER A 396 7.63 18.85 -12.77
CA SER A 396 8.98 18.84 -12.18
C SER A 396 9.34 17.49 -11.53
N SER A 397 8.36 16.74 -11.01
CA SER A 397 8.60 15.44 -10.36
C SER A 397 9.14 14.36 -11.30
N LEU A 398 9.00 14.53 -12.62
CA LEU A 398 9.52 13.60 -13.63
C LEU A 398 10.94 13.95 -14.07
N VAL A 399 11.41 15.17 -13.81
CA VAL A 399 12.71 15.67 -14.28
C VAL A 399 13.88 14.80 -13.81
N PRO A 400 13.97 14.36 -12.54
CA PRO A 400 15.06 13.48 -12.09
C PRO A 400 15.12 12.19 -12.90
N VAL A 401 13.97 11.56 -13.15
CA VAL A 401 13.89 10.30 -13.91
C VAL A 401 14.27 10.50 -15.38
N ILE A 402 13.86 11.62 -15.98
CA ILE A 402 14.25 11.98 -17.35
C ILE A 402 15.78 12.15 -17.42
N LEU A 403 16.38 12.86 -16.47
CA LEU A 403 17.83 13.09 -16.40
C LEU A 403 18.59 11.78 -16.18
N ASP A 404 18.11 10.90 -15.31
CA ASP A 404 18.67 9.57 -15.11
C ASP A 404 18.61 8.73 -16.39
N ASN A 405 17.50 8.81 -17.13
CA ASN A 405 17.38 8.13 -18.42
C ASN A 405 18.34 8.68 -19.49
N VAL A 406 18.57 9.99 -19.49
CA VAL A 406 19.61 10.63 -20.32
C VAL A 406 21.02 10.18 -19.86
N ARG A 407 21.26 10.00 -18.57
CA ARG A 407 22.58 9.61 -18.07
C ARG A 407 22.91 8.14 -18.33
N ASN A 408 21.94 7.26 -18.13
CA ASN A 408 22.18 5.82 -17.95
C ASN A 408 21.87 4.96 -19.20
N PHE A 409 21.17 5.51 -20.21
CA PHE A 409 20.77 4.75 -21.40
C PHE A 409 21.29 5.33 -22.70
N GLU A 410 21.38 4.46 -23.71
CA GLU A 410 21.73 4.82 -25.08
C GLU A 410 20.47 5.04 -25.94
N PRO A 411 20.52 5.88 -27.00
CA PRO A 411 19.40 6.09 -27.92
C PRO A 411 18.75 4.79 -28.40
N GLY A 412 17.42 4.71 -28.42
CA GLY A 412 16.64 3.54 -28.82
C GLY A 412 16.60 2.42 -27.76
N ALA A 413 16.87 2.74 -26.49
CA ALA A 413 16.84 1.76 -25.40
C ALA A 413 15.47 1.12 -25.22
N ALA A 414 14.37 1.89 -25.38
CA ALA A 414 13.00 1.39 -25.28
C ALA A 414 12.75 0.22 -26.23
N GLN A 415 13.01 0.45 -27.53
CA GLN A 415 12.81 -0.56 -28.58
C GLN A 415 13.68 -1.79 -28.36
N ARG A 416 14.96 -1.61 -28.00
CA ARG A 416 15.88 -2.74 -27.75
C ARG A 416 15.41 -3.61 -26.59
N ARG A 417 14.99 -3.00 -25.47
CA ARG A 417 14.53 -3.73 -24.27
C ARG A 417 13.25 -4.51 -24.56
N PHE A 418 12.29 -3.88 -25.23
CA PHE A 418 11.05 -4.55 -25.62
C PHE A 418 11.31 -5.76 -26.53
N GLU A 419 12.20 -5.60 -27.52
CA GLU A 419 12.56 -6.71 -28.40
C GLU A 419 13.32 -7.83 -27.66
N GLN A 420 14.24 -7.49 -26.75
CA GLN A 420 14.95 -8.47 -25.92
C GLN A 420 14.00 -9.29 -25.05
N GLY A 421 13.06 -8.65 -24.36
CA GLY A 421 12.05 -9.34 -23.55
C GLY A 421 11.16 -10.25 -24.39
N ARG A 422 10.75 -9.79 -25.58
CA ARG A 422 9.96 -10.60 -26.53
C ARG A 422 10.73 -11.85 -27.00
N GLN A 423 12.01 -11.72 -27.32
CA GLN A 423 12.85 -12.85 -27.73
C GLN A 423 13.06 -13.84 -26.57
N ALA A 424 13.30 -13.35 -25.35
CA ALA A 424 13.43 -14.19 -24.17
C ALA A 424 12.15 -15.01 -23.89
N ALA A 425 10.97 -14.38 -23.99
CA ALA A 425 9.69 -15.06 -23.85
C ALA A 425 9.49 -16.15 -24.92
N LEU A 426 9.81 -15.86 -26.18
CA LEU A 426 9.72 -16.84 -27.29
C LEU A 426 10.67 -18.01 -27.11
N GLN A 427 11.91 -17.74 -26.70
CA GLN A 427 12.89 -18.79 -26.43
C GLN A 427 12.43 -19.66 -25.26
N LYS A 428 11.82 -19.05 -24.24
CA LYS A 428 11.31 -19.78 -23.08
C LYS A 428 10.11 -20.64 -23.43
N GLU A 429 9.20 -20.12 -24.24
CA GLU A 429 8.07 -20.88 -24.79
C GLU A 429 8.57 -22.12 -25.53
N GLN A 430 9.57 -21.97 -26.41
CA GLN A 430 10.14 -23.10 -27.15
C GLN A 430 10.76 -24.15 -26.21
N ASP A 431 11.60 -23.73 -25.26
CA ASP A 431 12.24 -24.60 -24.26
C ASP A 431 11.20 -25.41 -23.46
N VAL A 432 10.20 -24.73 -22.91
CA VAL A 432 9.15 -25.35 -22.09
C VAL A 432 8.38 -26.37 -22.93
N LEU A 433 7.95 -26.02 -24.13
CA LEU A 433 7.17 -26.91 -24.99
C LEU A 433 7.98 -28.12 -25.45
N GLU A 434 9.25 -27.96 -25.77
CA GLU A 434 10.14 -29.08 -26.12
C GLU A 434 10.34 -30.04 -24.94
N ARG A 435 10.59 -29.51 -23.75
CA ARG A 435 10.75 -30.32 -22.52
C ARG A 435 9.45 -31.04 -22.15
N LEU A 436 8.29 -30.40 -22.30
CA LEU A 436 7.00 -31.03 -22.06
C LEU A 436 6.71 -32.18 -23.02
N ARG A 437 7.03 -32.02 -24.32
CA ARG A 437 6.86 -33.09 -25.32
C ARG A 437 7.70 -34.34 -25.01
N ALA A 438 8.80 -34.18 -24.28
CA ALA A 438 9.65 -35.29 -23.86
C ALA A 438 9.09 -36.10 -22.66
N LEU A 439 8.02 -35.61 -22.01
CA LEU A 439 7.36 -36.29 -20.88
C LEU A 439 6.29 -37.30 -21.36
N PRO A 440 5.84 -38.22 -20.47
CA PRO A 440 4.61 -38.98 -20.70
C PRO A 440 3.42 -38.04 -20.91
N ASP A 441 2.57 -38.37 -21.90
CA ASP A 441 1.47 -37.53 -22.39
C ASP A 441 1.91 -36.13 -22.85
N GLY A 442 3.16 -36.03 -23.32
CA GLY A 442 3.85 -34.77 -23.58
C GLY A 442 3.22 -33.89 -24.65
N GLU A 443 2.60 -34.46 -25.69
CA GLU A 443 1.91 -33.67 -26.73
C GLU A 443 0.64 -32.99 -26.18
N GLU A 444 -0.08 -33.65 -25.27
CA GLU A 444 -1.26 -33.07 -24.61
C GLU A 444 -0.84 -31.95 -23.66
N LYS A 445 0.14 -32.21 -22.79
CA LYS A 445 0.71 -31.20 -21.88
C LYS A 445 1.28 -29.98 -22.61
N ALA A 446 2.02 -30.19 -23.69
CA ALA A 446 2.55 -29.10 -24.51
C ALA A 446 1.41 -28.33 -25.21
N GLY A 447 0.37 -29.02 -25.69
CA GLY A 447 -0.81 -28.38 -26.26
C GLY A 447 -1.57 -27.51 -25.25
N GLU A 448 -1.73 -27.98 -24.02
CA GLU A 448 -2.33 -27.22 -22.92
C GLU A 448 -1.50 -26.02 -22.52
N ALA A 449 -0.19 -26.21 -22.31
CA ALA A 449 0.72 -25.13 -21.97
C ALA A 449 0.74 -24.04 -23.05
N LYS A 450 0.76 -24.41 -24.35
CA LYS A 450 0.68 -23.45 -25.45
C LYS A 450 -0.59 -22.61 -25.40
N ARG A 451 -1.76 -23.23 -25.15
CA ARG A 451 -3.03 -22.50 -25.02
C ARG A 451 -2.99 -21.51 -23.85
N MET A 452 -2.39 -21.89 -22.74
CA MET A 452 -2.27 -21.00 -21.57
C MET A 452 -1.23 -19.90 -21.78
N ILE A 453 -0.13 -20.15 -22.49
CA ILE A 453 0.85 -19.13 -22.90
C ILE A 453 0.18 -18.09 -23.81
N ASP A 454 -0.58 -18.52 -24.81
CA ASP A 454 -1.32 -17.62 -25.69
C ASP A 454 -2.35 -16.80 -24.92
N ARG A 455 -3.06 -17.45 -23.99
CA ARG A 455 -4.06 -16.80 -23.14
C ARG A 455 -3.45 -15.75 -22.23
N VAL A 456 -2.35 -16.06 -21.54
CA VAL A 456 -1.70 -15.09 -20.65
C VAL A 456 -1.14 -13.91 -21.46
N ARG A 457 -0.45 -14.16 -22.58
CA ARG A 457 0.13 -13.09 -23.41
C ARG A 457 -0.93 -12.20 -24.07
N THR A 458 -2.13 -12.72 -24.30
CA THR A 458 -3.25 -11.94 -24.83
C THR A 458 -3.85 -10.99 -23.80
N PHE A 459 -4.04 -11.45 -22.56
CA PHE A 459 -4.85 -10.73 -21.57
C PHE A 459 -4.04 -10.04 -20.45
N ILE A 460 -2.80 -10.46 -20.17
CA ILE A 460 -2.11 -10.00 -18.96
C ILE A 460 -1.83 -8.49 -18.99
N GLY A 461 -1.53 -7.90 -20.15
CA GLY A 461 -1.31 -6.46 -20.27
C GLY A 461 -2.57 -5.62 -19.98
N TYR A 462 -3.76 -6.15 -20.29
CA TYR A 462 -5.03 -5.49 -20.00
C TYR A 462 -5.30 -5.33 -18.50
N ARG A 463 -4.70 -6.17 -17.64
CA ARG A 463 -4.91 -6.13 -16.18
C ARG A 463 -4.64 -4.75 -15.57
N GLU A 464 -3.68 -4.00 -16.11
CA GLU A 464 -3.28 -2.67 -15.65
C GLU A 464 -4.21 -1.55 -16.15
N TYR A 465 -5.01 -1.83 -17.19
CA TYR A 465 -5.81 -0.83 -17.88
C TYR A 465 -7.05 -0.32 -17.10
N PRO A 466 -7.81 -1.15 -16.37
CA PRO A 466 -8.89 -0.66 -15.51
C PRO A 466 -8.41 0.41 -14.53
N LYS A 467 -7.22 0.24 -13.94
CA LYS A 467 -6.61 1.21 -13.05
C LYS A 467 -6.31 2.53 -13.76
N TYR A 468 -5.69 2.46 -14.94
CA TYR A 468 -5.48 3.62 -15.81
C TYR A 468 -6.79 4.36 -16.11
N GLY A 469 -7.86 3.62 -16.41
CA GLY A 469 -9.19 4.17 -16.65
C GLY A 469 -9.84 4.82 -15.42
N ILE A 470 -9.57 4.32 -14.21
CA ILE A 470 -10.01 4.92 -12.95
C ILE A 470 -9.35 6.29 -12.77
N VAL A 471 -8.02 6.34 -12.82
CA VAL A 471 -7.27 7.57 -12.53
C VAL A 471 -7.44 8.63 -13.62
N SER A 472 -7.65 8.22 -14.87
CA SER A 472 -8.05 9.11 -15.97
C SER A 472 -9.36 9.85 -15.67
N ARG A 473 -10.36 9.15 -15.12
CA ARG A 473 -11.63 9.77 -14.71
C ARG A 473 -11.45 10.66 -13.49
N TYR A 474 -10.69 10.19 -12.49
CA TYR A 474 -10.39 10.96 -11.29
C TYR A 474 -9.74 12.31 -11.61
N PHE A 475 -8.80 12.35 -12.54
CA PHE A 475 -8.18 13.61 -12.90
C PHE A 475 -9.18 14.57 -13.55
N VAL A 476 -10.10 14.07 -14.38
CA VAL A 476 -11.19 14.89 -14.93
C VAL A 476 -12.12 15.42 -13.83
N TYR A 477 -12.46 14.60 -12.84
CA TYR A 477 -13.23 15.04 -11.67
C TYR A 477 -12.47 16.09 -10.86
N LYS A 478 -11.17 15.86 -10.62
CA LYS A 478 -10.30 16.75 -9.84
C LYS A 478 -10.26 18.14 -10.46
N GLN A 479 -10.06 18.24 -11.76
CA GLN A 479 -10.00 19.52 -12.47
C GLN A 479 -11.30 20.32 -12.28
N ALA A 480 -12.46 19.68 -12.49
CA ALA A 480 -13.76 20.34 -12.28
C ALA A 480 -14.00 20.73 -10.81
N LEU A 481 -13.58 19.90 -9.86
CA LEU A 481 -13.68 20.19 -8.42
C LEU A 481 -12.78 21.35 -8.00
N LEU A 482 -11.57 21.46 -8.56
CA LEU A 482 -10.64 22.55 -8.30
C LEU A 482 -11.14 23.87 -8.90
N GLU A 483 -11.79 23.85 -10.06
CA GLU A 483 -12.44 25.04 -10.62
C GLU A 483 -13.54 25.60 -9.69
N GLU A 484 -14.31 24.72 -9.02
CA GLU A 484 -15.27 25.14 -8.00
C GLU A 484 -14.60 25.64 -6.72
N ALA A 485 -13.48 25.04 -6.31
CA ALA A 485 -12.69 25.54 -5.19
C ALA A 485 -12.16 26.96 -5.46
N GLU A 486 -11.69 27.22 -6.69
CA GLU A 486 -11.25 28.55 -7.12
C GLU A 486 -12.38 29.59 -7.14
N ARG A 487 -13.63 29.19 -7.37
CA ARG A 487 -14.80 30.09 -7.19
C ARG A 487 -14.95 30.46 -5.72
N LEU A 488 -14.91 29.49 -4.81
CA LEU A 488 -15.01 29.74 -3.37
C LEU A 488 -13.88 30.64 -2.85
N VAL A 489 -12.65 30.49 -3.37
CA VAL A 489 -11.54 31.41 -3.06
C VAL A 489 -11.83 32.82 -3.56
N ARG A 490 -12.29 32.98 -4.81
CA ARG A 490 -12.66 34.30 -5.36
C ARG A 490 -13.77 35.00 -4.58
N ASP A 491 -14.70 34.23 -4.04
CA ASP A 491 -15.79 34.72 -3.21
C ASP A 491 -15.37 34.98 -1.75
N GLY A 492 -14.10 34.72 -1.40
CA GLY A 492 -13.53 34.96 -0.08
C GLY A 492 -13.98 33.95 1.00
N LEU A 493 -14.53 32.81 0.58
CA LEU A 493 -14.98 31.73 1.46
C LEU A 493 -13.89 30.71 1.79
N LEU A 494 -12.87 30.61 0.93
CA LEU A 494 -11.67 29.79 1.15
C LEU A 494 -10.42 30.67 1.08
N ARG A 495 -9.38 30.27 1.81
CA ARG A 495 -8.08 30.96 1.79
C ARG A 495 -7.21 30.43 0.67
N ASP A 496 -7.15 29.10 0.55
CA ASP A 496 -6.46 28.39 -0.51
C ASP A 496 -7.41 27.41 -1.20
N ARG A 497 -7.21 27.14 -2.50
CA ARG A 497 -8.07 26.22 -3.24
C ARG A 497 -7.93 24.78 -2.74
N GLU A 498 -6.76 24.39 -2.23
CA GLU A 498 -6.49 23.03 -1.73
C GLU A 498 -7.06 22.79 -0.33
N ASP A 499 -7.57 23.83 0.36
CA ASP A 499 -8.29 23.67 1.61
C ASP A 499 -9.52 22.75 1.46
N VAL A 500 -10.11 22.66 0.26
CA VAL A 500 -11.21 21.73 -0.04
C VAL A 500 -10.82 20.26 0.10
N PHE A 501 -9.53 19.92 0.01
CA PHE A 501 -9.07 18.55 0.19
C PHE A 501 -9.32 18.04 1.61
N HIS A 502 -9.45 18.97 2.57
CA HIS A 502 -9.81 18.70 3.96
C HIS A 502 -11.34 18.69 4.20
N LEU A 503 -12.15 18.74 3.15
CA LEU A 503 -13.59 18.48 3.21
C LEU A 503 -13.89 17.13 2.57
N THR A 504 -14.88 16.40 3.09
CA THR A 504 -15.43 15.26 2.34
C THR A 504 -16.19 15.75 1.11
N PHE A 505 -16.43 14.87 0.13
CA PHE A 505 -17.21 15.20 -1.07
C PHE A 505 -18.57 15.84 -0.72
N GLN A 506 -19.28 15.28 0.27
CA GLN A 506 -20.59 15.81 0.68
C GLN A 506 -20.49 17.17 1.37
N GLU A 507 -19.47 17.40 2.20
CA GLU A 507 -19.25 18.70 2.84
C GLU A 507 -18.85 19.76 1.82
N PHE A 508 -18.05 19.39 0.82
CA PHE A 508 -17.70 20.30 -0.27
C PHE A 508 -18.93 20.64 -1.12
N HIS A 509 -19.76 19.64 -1.47
CA HIS A 509 -21.04 19.89 -2.12
C HIS A 509 -21.90 20.84 -1.30
N ASP A 510 -22.01 20.60 0.01
CA ASP A 510 -22.78 21.44 0.92
C ASP A 510 -22.24 22.86 1.02
N ALA A 511 -20.91 23.03 1.00
CA ALA A 511 -20.26 24.34 1.00
C ALA A 511 -20.59 25.14 -0.25
N VAL A 512 -20.56 24.50 -1.43
CA VAL A 512 -20.93 25.12 -2.71
C VAL A 512 -22.43 25.45 -2.73
N ARG A 513 -23.30 24.55 -2.25
CA ARG A 513 -24.75 24.74 -2.24
C ARG A 513 -25.22 25.83 -1.27
N ARG A 514 -24.64 25.86 -0.07
CA ARG A 514 -25.00 26.84 0.98
C ARG A 514 -24.20 28.13 0.91
N HIS A 515 -23.15 28.14 0.08
CA HIS A 515 -22.23 29.26 -0.04
C HIS A 515 -21.59 29.63 1.31
N GLN A 516 -21.16 28.60 2.05
CA GLN A 516 -20.59 28.73 3.39
C GLN A 516 -19.56 27.63 3.64
N VAL A 517 -18.41 27.99 4.22
CA VAL A 517 -17.35 27.05 4.61
C VAL A 517 -17.08 27.15 6.12
N ASP A 518 -16.78 26.03 6.76
CA ASP A 518 -16.31 25.99 8.16
C ASP A 518 -14.78 25.88 8.22
N ASP A 519 -14.11 27.04 8.29
CA ASP A 519 -12.65 27.13 8.46
C ASP A 519 -12.14 26.33 9.67
N ARG A 520 -12.92 26.25 10.76
CA ARG A 520 -12.48 25.55 11.99
C ARG A 520 -12.48 24.04 11.79
N LEU A 521 -13.34 23.52 10.93
CA LEU A 521 -13.32 22.12 10.55
C LEU A 521 -12.08 21.80 9.72
N ILE A 522 -11.77 22.64 8.74
CA ILE A 522 -10.59 22.49 7.86
C ILE A 522 -9.30 22.46 8.67
N GLU A 523 -9.07 23.46 9.54
CA GLU A 523 -7.87 23.53 10.37
C GLU A 523 -7.73 22.31 11.29
N ARG A 524 -8.84 21.85 11.89
CA ARG A 524 -8.83 20.63 12.72
C ARG A 524 -8.45 19.39 11.90
N ARG A 525 -8.93 19.27 10.67
CA ARG A 525 -8.59 18.13 9.80
C ARG A 525 -7.17 18.20 9.26
N LYS A 526 -6.57 19.38 9.11
CA LYS A 526 -5.13 19.52 8.88
C LYS A 526 -4.32 18.97 10.05
N ASP A 527 -4.71 19.25 11.29
CA ASP A 527 -4.07 18.71 12.48
C ASP A 527 -4.20 17.18 12.57
N THR A 528 -5.40 16.65 12.33
CA THR A 528 -5.65 15.20 12.30
C THR A 528 -4.87 14.48 11.19
N PHE A 529 -4.74 15.10 10.02
CA PHE A 529 -3.96 14.55 8.91
C PHE A 529 -2.47 14.45 9.27
N ARG A 530 -1.90 15.51 9.88
CA ARG A 530 -0.50 15.49 10.37
C ARG A 530 -0.23 14.40 11.39
N LEU A 531 -1.17 14.12 12.29
CA LEU A 531 -1.05 12.98 13.20
C LEU A 531 -1.08 11.65 12.44
N SER A 532 -1.97 11.54 11.44
CA SER A 532 -2.13 10.33 10.64
C SER A 532 -0.85 9.99 9.85
N GLU A 533 -0.10 10.97 9.37
CA GLU A 533 1.21 10.77 8.71
C GLU A 533 2.23 10.04 9.59
N THR A 534 2.11 10.15 10.93
CA THR A 534 3.02 9.46 11.87
C THR A 534 2.65 8.00 12.12
N LEU A 535 1.47 7.56 11.67
CA LEU A 535 0.93 6.23 11.92
C LEU A 535 1.20 5.31 10.73
N THR A 536 1.56 4.06 11.01
CA THR A 536 1.61 2.99 10.00
C THR A 536 0.33 2.14 10.11
N PRO A 537 -0.46 1.98 9.04
CA PRO A 537 -1.65 1.14 9.10
C PRO A 537 -1.26 -0.34 9.28
N PRO A 538 -2.04 -1.14 10.02
CA PRO A 538 -1.86 -2.59 10.03
C PRO A 538 -2.49 -3.25 8.80
N ARG A 539 -2.09 -4.49 8.49
CA ARG A 539 -2.74 -5.33 7.46
C ARG A 539 -4.16 -5.72 7.87
N VAL A 540 -4.30 -6.15 9.13
CA VAL A 540 -5.57 -6.49 9.76
C VAL A 540 -5.75 -5.66 11.03
N LEU A 541 -6.93 -5.06 11.18
CA LEU A 541 -7.33 -4.29 12.35
C LEU A 541 -8.58 -4.93 12.96
N THR A 542 -8.63 -5.07 14.28
CA THR A 542 -9.85 -5.56 14.96
C THR A 542 -10.68 -4.41 15.53
N SER A 543 -11.95 -4.66 15.86
CA SER A 543 -12.79 -3.70 16.61
C SER A 543 -12.26 -3.38 18.01
N ASP A 544 -11.38 -4.23 18.58
CA ASP A 544 -10.64 -3.92 19.81
C ASP A 544 -9.41 -3.02 19.54
N GLY A 545 -9.16 -2.68 18.28
CA GLY A 545 -8.05 -1.86 17.82
C GLY A 545 -6.69 -2.53 17.84
N GLU A 546 -6.71 -3.86 17.87
CA GLU A 546 -5.51 -4.64 17.67
C GLU A 546 -5.03 -4.57 16.23
N ALA A 547 -3.75 -4.28 16.08
CA ALA A 547 -3.05 -4.18 14.80
C ALA A 547 -2.29 -5.48 14.57
N VAL A 548 -2.66 -6.24 13.55
CA VAL A 548 -2.05 -7.52 13.20
C VAL A 548 -1.40 -7.39 11.82
N THR A 549 -0.09 -7.63 11.75
CA THR A 549 0.74 -7.42 10.54
C THR A 549 1.06 -8.71 9.78
N GLY A 550 0.89 -9.88 10.40
CA GLY A 550 1.29 -11.19 9.87
C GLY A 550 2.80 -11.44 9.97
N ALA A 551 3.24 -12.69 9.95
CA ALA A 551 4.66 -13.05 10.01
C ALA A 551 5.02 -14.14 8.98
N TYR A 552 6.21 -14.04 8.39
CA TYR A 552 6.80 -15.14 7.63
C TYR A 552 7.40 -16.16 8.59
N ARG A 553 6.92 -17.41 8.56
CA ARG A 553 7.49 -18.53 9.33
C ARG A 553 8.38 -19.35 8.40
N ARG A 554 9.68 -19.05 8.40
CA ARG A 554 10.66 -19.68 7.50
C ARG A 554 11.95 -20.02 8.22
N ASP A 555 12.30 -21.30 8.19
CA ASP A 555 13.56 -21.84 8.75
C ASP A 555 14.63 -22.10 7.66
N ASP A 556 14.30 -21.81 6.40
CA ASP A 556 15.10 -22.10 5.20
C ASP A 556 15.88 -20.88 4.67
N VAL A 557 15.99 -19.81 5.47
CA VAL A 557 16.74 -18.59 5.13
C VAL A 557 17.98 -18.43 6.03
N PRO A 558 19.05 -17.78 5.55
CA PRO A 558 20.22 -17.51 6.37
C PRO A 558 19.92 -16.64 7.60
N ASP A 559 20.68 -16.84 8.68
CA ASP A 559 20.59 -16.01 9.89
C ASP A 559 20.84 -14.52 9.56
N GLY A 560 19.93 -13.65 10.00
CA GLY A 560 20.01 -12.20 9.75
C GLY A 560 19.52 -11.75 8.38
N ALA A 561 19.02 -12.66 7.53
CA ALA A 561 18.36 -12.30 6.28
C ALA A 561 17.02 -11.60 6.55
N LEU A 562 16.69 -10.59 5.74
CA LEU A 562 15.38 -9.97 5.74
C LEU A 562 14.44 -10.79 4.86
N VAL A 563 13.37 -11.31 5.44
CA VAL A 563 12.42 -12.19 4.74
C VAL A 563 11.32 -11.35 4.08
N GLY A 564 10.96 -11.74 2.86
CA GLY A 564 9.82 -11.19 2.15
C GLY A 564 9.15 -12.24 1.27
N LEU A 565 8.37 -11.75 0.33
CA LEU A 565 7.67 -12.53 -0.68
C LEU A 565 8.51 -12.53 -1.97
N PRO A 566 8.87 -13.71 -2.51
CA PRO A 566 9.48 -13.80 -3.83
C PRO A 566 8.44 -13.37 -4.88
N VAL A 567 8.73 -12.33 -5.66
CA VAL A 567 7.78 -11.87 -6.70
C VAL A 567 8.32 -12.00 -8.11
N SER A 568 9.60 -11.81 -8.32
CA SER A 568 10.22 -11.93 -9.63
C SER A 568 11.57 -12.63 -9.47
N ALA A 569 11.74 -13.71 -10.23
CA ALA A 569 12.87 -14.63 -10.08
C ALA A 569 14.23 -13.99 -10.40
N GLY A 570 15.28 -14.57 -9.81
CA GLY A 570 16.68 -14.20 -10.03
C GLY A 570 17.41 -13.82 -8.76
N THR A 571 18.71 -13.55 -8.88
CA THR A 571 19.55 -13.04 -7.79
C THR A 571 20.41 -11.91 -8.29
N ILE A 572 20.44 -10.80 -7.54
CA ILE A 572 21.23 -9.62 -7.89
C ILE A 572 21.94 -9.05 -6.67
N GLU A 573 23.14 -8.53 -6.88
CA GLU A 573 23.86 -7.71 -5.92
C GLU A 573 23.96 -6.29 -6.44
N GLY A 574 23.76 -5.32 -5.56
CA GLY A 574 23.80 -3.92 -5.94
C GLY A 574 23.86 -3.02 -4.73
N ARG A 575 23.96 -1.73 -5.00
CA ARG A 575 23.81 -0.69 -3.99
C ARG A 575 22.33 -0.45 -3.74
N ALA A 576 21.90 -0.50 -2.49
CA ALA A 576 20.56 -0.12 -2.08
C ALA A 576 20.39 1.40 -2.23
N ARG A 577 19.33 1.83 -2.94
CA ARG A 577 18.87 3.21 -2.95
C ARG A 577 17.52 3.29 -2.24
N VAL A 578 17.50 3.91 -1.07
CA VAL A 578 16.27 4.07 -0.27
C VAL A 578 15.58 5.35 -0.72
N ILE A 579 14.51 5.21 -1.52
CA ILE A 579 13.80 6.34 -2.14
C ILE A 579 12.35 6.36 -1.66
N LEU A 580 11.97 7.42 -0.96
CA LEU A 580 10.61 7.61 -0.42
C LEU A 580 9.73 8.44 -1.36
N ASP A 581 10.32 9.39 -2.08
CA ASP A 581 9.67 10.21 -3.09
C ASP A 581 10.43 10.09 -4.41
N MET A 582 9.71 9.93 -5.51
CA MET A 582 10.26 9.86 -6.87
C MET A 582 10.96 11.15 -7.27
N ALA A 583 10.56 12.29 -6.71
CA ALA A 583 11.24 13.56 -6.93
C ALA A 583 12.68 13.57 -6.37
N ASP A 584 13.00 12.68 -5.43
CA ASP A 584 14.32 12.51 -4.85
C ASP A 584 15.13 11.38 -5.53
N ALA A 585 14.63 10.86 -6.66
CA ALA A 585 15.31 9.79 -7.36
C ALA A 585 16.66 10.23 -7.93
N ASP A 586 17.69 9.47 -7.56
CA ASP A 586 19.02 9.54 -8.15
C ASP A 586 19.52 8.10 -8.28
N LEU A 587 19.34 7.52 -9.47
CA LEU A 587 19.65 6.12 -9.73
C LEU A 587 20.86 6.01 -10.66
N GLU A 588 21.75 5.07 -10.33
CA GLU A 588 22.84 4.63 -11.21
C GLU A 588 22.60 3.19 -11.67
N ALA A 589 23.27 2.82 -12.77
CA ALA A 589 23.22 1.46 -13.28
C ALA A 589 23.71 0.46 -12.21
N GLY A 590 22.90 -0.57 -11.93
CA GLY A 590 23.19 -1.58 -10.91
C GLY A 590 22.55 -1.32 -9.54
N ASP A 591 21.85 -0.20 -9.36
CA ASP A 591 21.15 0.11 -8.11
C ASP A 591 19.94 -0.81 -7.88
N ILE A 592 19.67 -1.07 -6.60
CA ILE A 592 18.50 -1.80 -6.12
C ILE A 592 17.59 -0.80 -5.41
N LEU A 593 16.36 -0.64 -5.91
CA LEU A 593 15.39 0.27 -5.32
C LEU A 593 14.82 -0.32 -4.03
N VAL A 594 14.87 0.46 -2.95
CA VAL A 594 14.23 0.15 -1.67
C VAL A 594 13.22 1.26 -1.37
N THR A 595 11.94 0.93 -1.27
CA THR A 595 10.86 1.93 -1.06
C THR A 595 9.69 1.34 -0.25
N PRO A 596 8.86 2.13 0.46
CA PRO A 596 7.76 1.57 1.25
C PRO A 596 6.75 0.81 0.40
N PHE A 597 6.38 1.36 -0.76
CA PHE A 597 5.43 0.77 -1.70
C PHE A 597 5.73 1.22 -3.12
N THR A 598 5.17 0.49 -4.09
CA THR A 598 5.18 0.90 -5.50
C THR A 598 3.77 0.83 -6.07
N ASP A 599 3.40 1.88 -6.79
CA ASP A 599 2.20 1.96 -7.61
C ASP A 599 2.62 2.07 -9.09
N PRO A 600 1.69 2.05 -10.07
CA PRO A 600 2.10 2.10 -11.48
C PRO A 600 2.95 3.32 -11.82
N SER A 601 2.82 4.44 -11.09
CA SER A 601 3.60 5.64 -11.35
C SER A 601 5.09 5.44 -11.11
N TRP A 602 5.51 4.45 -10.33
CA TRP A 602 6.93 4.12 -10.11
C TRP A 602 7.59 3.38 -11.27
N SER A 603 6.83 2.87 -12.23
CA SER A 603 7.35 2.08 -13.35
C SER A 603 8.44 2.76 -14.20
N PRO A 604 8.47 4.10 -14.39
CA PRO A 604 9.57 4.75 -15.10
C PRO A 604 10.92 4.60 -14.38
N LEU A 605 10.95 4.50 -13.05
CA LEU A 605 12.17 4.21 -12.29
C LEU A 605 12.64 2.76 -12.48
N PHE A 606 11.72 1.82 -12.74
CA PHE A 606 12.06 0.40 -12.86
C PHE A 606 12.98 0.13 -14.06
N VAL A 607 12.95 1.02 -15.05
CA VAL A 607 13.87 0.96 -16.18
C VAL A 607 15.32 1.11 -15.73
N GLY A 608 15.57 1.99 -14.76
CA GLY A 608 16.90 2.39 -14.25
C GLY A 608 17.53 1.43 -13.23
N ILE A 609 16.77 0.51 -12.65
CA ILE A 609 17.20 -0.33 -11.53
C ILE A 609 17.56 -1.75 -11.97
N SER A 610 18.24 -2.49 -11.10
CA SER A 610 18.61 -3.89 -11.30
C SER A 610 17.92 -4.84 -10.32
N GLY A 611 17.24 -4.32 -9.29
CA GLY A 611 16.42 -5.10 -8.37
C GLY A 611 15.45 -4.23 -7.58
N LEU A 612 14.46 -4.85 -6.95
CA LEU A 612 13.41 -4.16 -6.20
C LEU A 612 13.19 -4.78 -4.82
N VAL A 613 13.08 -3.93 -3.81
CA VAL A 613 12.67 -4.26 -2.44
C VAL A 613 11.57 -3.31 -1.99
N THR A 614 10.43 -3.84 -1.52
CA THR A 614 9.37 -3.00 -0.93
C THR A 614 8.84 -3.53 0.40
N GLU A 615 8.41 -2.62 1.28
CA GLU A 615 7.82 -2.98 2.58
C GLU A 615 6.41 -3.57 2.44
N VAL A 616 5.68 -3.09 1.44
CA VAL A 616 4.33 -3.54 1.10
C VAL A 616 4.35 -4.08 -0.31
N GLY A 617 3.77 -5.26 -0.50
CA GLY A 617 3.79 -5.96 -1.77
C GLY A 617 3.13 -7.32 -1.69
N GLY A 618 2.69 -7.82 -2.83
CA GLY A 618 2.02 -9.10 -3.00
C GLY A 618 2.35 -9.71 -4.36
N LEU A 619 2.11 -11.01 -4.54
CA LEU A 619 2.48 -11.76 -5.76
C LEU A 619 1.87 -11.18 -7.03
N MET A 620 0.70 -10.55 -6.90
CA MET A 620 -0.09 -10.03 -8.02
C MET A 620 -0.24 -8.51 -7.95
N THR A 621 0.72 -7.81 -7.35
CA THR A 621 0.67 -6.34 -7.19
C THR A 621 1.44 -5.64 -8.30
N HIS A 622 1.25 -4.33 -8.46
CA HIS A 622 1.80 -3.61 -9.62
C HIS A 622 3.33 -3.74 -9.70
N GLY A 623 4.03 -3.44 -8.61
CA GLY A 623 5.49 -3.63 -8.55
C GLY A 623 5.94 -5.05 -8.88
N ALA A 624 5.19 -6.08 -8.46
CA ALA A 624 5.49 -7.47 -8.77
C ALA A 624 5.34 -7.79 -10.27
N VAL A 625 4.22 -7.37 -10.89
CA VAL A 625 3.98 -7.61 -12.32
C VAL A 625 4.98 -6.87 -13.19
N ILE A 626 5.25 -5.60 -12.88
CA ILE A 626 6.20 -4.79 -13.63
C ILE A 626 7.64 -5.29 -13.43
N ALA A 627 8.02 -5.73 -12.22
CA ALA A 627 9.31 -6.37 -11.99
C ALA A 627 9.49 -7.63 -12.85
N ARG A 628 8.46 -8.47 -12.97
CA ARG A 628 8.49 -9.64 -13.88
C ARG A 628 8.62 -9.23 -15.34
N GLU A 629 7.84 -8.25 -15.78
CA GLU A 629 7.84 -7.79 -17.18
C GLU A 629 9.18 -7.16 -17.60
N TYR A 630 9.92 -6.56 -16.66
CA TYR A 630 11.28 -6.08 -16.88
C TYR A 630 12.37 -7.11 -16.54
N GLY A 631 12.02 -8.27 -15.99
CA GLY A 631 12.97 -9.30 -15.57
C GLY A 631 13.86 -8.89 -14.39
N LEU A 632 13.34 -8.04 -13.50
CA LEU A 632 14.04 -7.54 -12.32
C LEU A 632 13.87 -8.49 -11.14
N PRO A 633 14.93 -9.04 -10.54
CA PRO A 633 14.81 -9.79 -9.29
C PRO A 633 14.19 -8.92 -8.20
N ALA A 634 13.12 -9.40 -7.57
CA ALA A 634 12.35 -8.58 -6.65
C ALA A 634 11.79 -9.37 -5.47
N VAL A 635 11.88 -8.75 -4.29
CA VAL A 635 11.35 -9.27 -3.02
C VAL A 635 10.50 -8.17 -2.38
N VAL A 636 9.26 -8.46 -2.02
CA VAL A 636 8.33 -7.45 -1.49
C VAL A 636 7.72 -7.89 -0.17
N GLY A 637 6.99 -7.01 0.51
CA GLY A 637 6.41 -7.34 1.81
C GLY A 637 7.46 -7.44 2.92
N VAL A 638 8.64 -6.84 2.74
CA VAL A 638 9.76 -6.89 3.68
C VAL A 638 9.53 -5.85 4.77
N GLU A 639 9.02 -6.29 5.92
CA GLU A 639 8.65 -5.38 7.01
C GLU A 639 9.83 -4.48 7.42
N GLN A 640 9.61 -3.16 7.43
CA GLN A 640 10.61 -2.15 7.81
C GLN A 640 11.86 -2.09 6.92
N ALA A 641 11.83 -2.58 5.67
CA ALA A 641 12.96 -2.55 4.75
C ALA A 641 13.65 -1.17 4.64
N THR A 642 12.88 -0.07 4.59
CA THR A 642 13.44 1.30 4.45
C THR A 642 14.15 1.80 5.71
N ARG A 643 13.95 1.13 6.85
CA ARG A 643 14.61 1.44 8.13
C ARG A 643 15.76 0.49 8.42
N LEU A 644 15.64 -0.77 8.01
CA LEU A 644 16.63 -1.81 8.24
C LEU A 644 17.78 -1.75 7.22
N ILE A 645 17.49 -1.39 5.97
CA ILE A 645 18.47 -1.19 4.91
C ILE A 645 18.88 0.28 4.89
N ARG A 646 20.19 0.55 4.96
CA ARG A 646 20.70 1.93 4.87
C ARG A 646 20.90 2.33 3.41
N ASP A 647 20.60 3.58 3.08
CA ASP A 647 20.89 4.11 1.75
C ASP A 647 22.40 4.00 1.43
N GLY A 648 22.72 3.55 0.22
CA GLY A 648 24.07 3.27 -0.23
C GLY A 648 24.65 1.91 0.23
N GLN A 649 23.98 1.15 1.09
CA GLN A 649 24.45 -0.15 1.56
C GLN A 649 24.44 -1.19 0.42
N ARG A 650 25.46 -2.05 0.36
CA ARG A 650 25.43 -3.20 -0.55
C ARG A 650 24.47 -4.27 -0.03
N ILE A 651 23.57 -4.74 -0.88
CA ILE A 651 22.63 -5.81 -0.55
C ILE A 651 22.61 -6.86 -1.66
N ARG A 652 22.23 -8.09 -1.29
CA ARG A 652 21.93 -9.17 -2.23
C ARG A 652 20.45 -9.50 -2.14
N VAL A 653 19.75 -9.46 -3.26
CA VAL A 653 18.31 -9.76 -3.35
C VAL A 653 18.14 -11.11 -4.03
N HIS A 654 17.52 -12.05 -3.33
CA HIS A 654 17.16 -13.37 -3.85
C HIS A 654 15.67 -13.37 -4.21
N GLY A 655 15.34 -12.91 -5.43
CA GLY A 655 13.96 -12.77 -5.90
C GLY A 655 13.23 -14.11 -6.10
N THR A 656 13.97 -15.20 -6.37
CA THR A 656 13.40 -16.55 -6.46
C THR A 656 13.03 -17.11 -5.09
N ASP A 657 13.90 -16.89 -4.10
CA ASP A 657 13.77 -17.51 -2.77
C ASP A 657 13.10 -16.58 -1.76
N GLY A 658 12.95 -15.28 -2.04
CA GLY A 658 12.17 -14.35 -1.23
C GLY A 658 12.89 -13.80 0.00
N TYR A 659 14.20 -13.54 -0.08
CA TYR A 659 14.94 -12.93 1.04
C TYR A 659 16.04 -11.98 0.56
N ILE A 660 16.54 -11.18 1.48
CA ILE A 660 17.59 -10.18 1.26
C ILE A 660 18.71 -10.39 2.27
N GLU A 661 19.94 -10.39 1.78
CA GLU A 661 21.13 -10.39 2.63
C GLU A 661 21.75 -9.00 2.67
N LEU A 662 22.01 -8.52 3.89
CA LEU A 662 22.80 -7.32 4.11
C LEU A 662 24.28 -7.67 3.93
N LEU A 663 24.94 -7.06 2.96
CA LEU A 663 26.35 -7.31 2.71
C LEU A 663 27.22 -6.35 3.57
N PRO A 664 28.46 -6.77 3.91
CA PRO A 664 29.40 -5.96 4.70
C PRO A 664 29.78 -4.63 4.05
#